data_AF-A0A960TWP9-F1
#
_entry.id   AF-A0A960TWP9-F1
#
_cell.length_a   1.000
_cell.length_b   1.000
_cell.length_c   1.000
_cell.angle_alpha   90.00
_cell.angle_beta   90.00
_cell.angle_gamma   90.00
#
_symmetry.space_group_name_H-M   'P 1'
#
loop_
_entity.id
_entity.type
_entity.pdbx_description
1 polymer ?
#
loop_
_entity_poly.entity_id
_entity_poly.type
_entity_poly.pdbx_seq_one_letter_code
_entity_poly.pdbx_strand_id
1 'polypeptide(L)'
;MKLLSTLLLGGLLLAAAAALGADASSTPPSPFRDEAPRVTTAAPDPLWTDLGDELTAGLAPGARETMPRKYRALRLNYRGLADRLAMAPHEKDVAAAQGMEITLPMPDGTFQRFLVVESPMLAGEAAAQMPDFRTYAAQGLDDPTATLRLDTSPLGFHAYGRTALGVLWIDPYQRGDTSLYLSAWRHDFDAPVDGFGCGVTDGPVLPEIDGLAAVPSSGSTLFTYRMVLTLTGEYTTYFGGATAAQSQAATTLNRVNSIYEIDVCVRFTLTAFQTYTNPATDPFPGGSSVTSSLLNQNQSITDTIQGSGNYDIGHILTQGSGGGLAGLGVVCTSNKARGGTGRPVPTGDPFDVDYVAHEVGHQMGGSHTFNGTTSNCGGGNRSASNAYEPGSGSTIMAYAGICGAENVQANSDPYFHVRSLEQIIARRNASGCAVTSATGNSAPVANAGPDRTIPRGTAFYVSGSATDADGDALTYAWEQYDLGAASPPTDPNGPLFRTFNPGSANFRYMPDWGQIFSGAADPWEIMPSVDRSLTLRLTVRDNAAGGGGVDDDELELTVLGAPFQVTYPDGGESFTGGEPVTVTWDVGGSVGASVKIYLVTGGSFVTLNVSTPNDGSEQVILPCGYTITDGRIWVEELTGVAEGVHILDVSDAAFSLTDGTPDFTQYTVSGFADAVVANSSNTGDLPVNLSGDVAPSYLRWSFANLGSAYGCDGFRNDLNLDDETLQQWTTPIRPSAAYWLAAGPVAVRGGRHTLWQTMDPENVQAELDETNNMYGRQWVWTPAPIADESSTRRAQPPERFAGHDAIPGGVTAYANMDGLFMDQPEGSTWRAAAIGAVNGSDYDVYFFTPSSGPEDGFETPLISSRYGGGATDVVLTNHAWVGGVTYDVGYERFGGDGDFVADVRESGTPLALDNTPSSQSVAADQIIDLGGLTVTANDVGWITLVVEDVSVSQDMRLLLFPPDGGVFNRAASVASTDVDADGRAVLSYEATVAGEYAWLLVRDAV
;
A
#
# COMPACT_ATOMS: atom_id res chain seq x y z
N MET A 1 17.72 -41.04 -31.94
CA MET A 1 18.75 -39.99 -31.75
C MET A 1 18.04 -38.83 -31.09
N LYS A 2 17.99 -38.85 -29.76
CA LYS A 2 18.94 -38.23 -28.80
C LYS A 2 18.47 -36.79 -28.51
N LEU A 3 17.81 -36.57 -27.38
CA LEU A 3 18.37 -36.36 -26.02
C LEU A 3 19.10 -35.01 -25.86
N LEU A 4 18.68 -34.31 -24.79
CA LEU A 4 19.39 -33.29 -24.00
C LEU A 4 19.74 -31.95 -24.65
N SER A 5 19.18 -30.86 -24.11
CA SER A 5 19.87 -30.09 -23.05
C SER A 5 19.02 -28.91 -22.57
N THR A 6 18.31 -29.13 -21.46
CA THR A 6 17.95 -28.13 -20.45
C THR A 6 19.24 -27.73 -19.69
N LEU A 7 19.31 -26.44 -19.29
CA LEU A 7 20.15 -25.79 -18.27
C LEU A 7 20.97 -24.58 -18.79
N LEU A 8 20.89 -23.50 -17.99
CA LEU A 8 21.61 -22.22 -18.04
C LEU A 8 21.13 -21.18 -19.08
N LEU A 9 20.15 -20.36 -18.69
CA LEU A 9 20.39 -18.97 -18.29
C LEU A 9 19.08 -18.36 -17.75
N GLY A 10 18.86 -18.52 -16.44
CA GLY A 10 17.99 -17.65 -15.66
C GLY A 10 18.82 -16.43 -15.23
N GLY A 11 18.29 -15.24 -15.47
CA GLY A 11 18.93 -13.97 -15.13
C GLY A 11 18.78 -12.97 -16.26
N LEU A 12 18.04 -11.89 -15.99
CA LEU A 12 17.65 -10.79 -16.89
C LEU A 12 16.44 -11.05 -17.81
N LEU A 13 15.24 -10.91 -17.23
CA LEU A 13 14.06 -10.33 -17.90
C LEU A 13 13.08 -9.75 -16.86
N LEU A 14 13.59 -8.93 -15.94
CA LEU A 14 12.85 -7.81 -15.33
C LEU A 14 13.42 -6.54 -15.96
N ALA A 15 12.84 -6.10 -17.08
CA ALA A 15 12.95 -4.77 -17.71
C ALA A 15 12.70 -4.85 -19.22
N ALA A 16 11.51 -5.30 -19.64
CA ALA A 16 11.03 -5.12 -21.02
C ALA A 16 9.51 -5.35 -21.10
N ALA A 17 8.74 -4.64 -20.29
CA ALA A 17 7.30 -4.49 -20.44
C ALA A 17 6.92 -3.02 -20.22
N ALA A 18 7.56 -2.14 -21.00
CA ALA A 18 7.24 -0.72 -21.08
C ALA A 18 7.26 -0.33 -22.56
N ALA A 19 6.26 -0.79 -23.31
CA ALA A 19 5.72 -0.16 -24.51
C ALA A 19 4.73 -1.12 -25.19
N LEU A 20 3.53 -0.60 -25.49
CA LEU A 20 2.46 -1.15 -26.34
C LEU A 20 1.35 -1.96 -25.63
N GLY A 21 0.44 -1.22 -24.99
CA GLY A 21 -0.98 -1.17 -25.39
C GLY A 21 -1.83 -2.43 -25.21
N ALA A 22 -2.36 -2.62 -24.00
CA ALA A 22 -3.72 -3.06 -23.70
C ALA A 22 -3.89 -3.02 -22.17
N ASP A 23 -4.27 -1.86 -21.64
CA ASP A 23 -4.68 -1.73 -20.23
C ASP A 23 -5.99 -2.48 -20.03
N ALA A 24 -5.91 -3.63 -19.34
CA ALA A 24 -7.06 -4.38 -18.85
C ALA A 24 -6.87 -4.84 -17.40
N SER A 25 -6.06 -4.11 -16.62
CA SER A 25 -6.01 -4.23 -15.16
C SER A 25 -6.54 -2.94 -14.54
N SER A 26 -7.85 -2.71 -14.62
CA SER A 26 -8.48 -1.61 -13.89
C SER A 26 -8.60 -1.99 -12.41
N THR A 27 -7.67 -1.49 -11.60
CA THR A 27 -7.96 -1.23 -10.18
C THR A 27 -9.14 -0.26 -10.09
N PRO A 28 -10.00 -0.35 -9.05
CA PRO A 28 -11.06 0.63 -8.87
C PRO A 28 -10.44 2.03 -8.77
N PRO A 29 -11.15 3.09 -9.21
CA PRO A 29 -10.68 4.45 -9.01
C PRO A 29 -10.46 4.69 -7.51
N SER A 30 -9.24 5.05 -7.12
CA SER A 30 -8.90 5.25 -5.70
C SER A 30 -9.80 6.33 -5.08
N PRO A 31 -10.59 6.01 -4.05
CA PRO A 31 -11.37 7.00 -3.31
C PRO A 31 -10.51 7.85 -2.37
N PHE A 32 -9.31 7.39 -2.03
CA PHE A 32 -8.32 8.27 -1.44
C PHE A 32 -7.93 9.22 -2.55
N ARG A 33 -8.42 10.46 -2.40
CA ARG A 33 -8.05 11.62 -3.21
C ARG A 33 -6.67 11.34 -3.77
N ASP A 34 -6.55 11.25 -5.09
CA ASP A 34 -5.30 11.61 -5.75
C ASP A 34 -4.74 12.77 -4.92
N GLU A 35 -3.53 12.60 -4.37
CA GLU A 35 -2.85 13.63 -3.59
C GLU A 35 -3.31 14.97 -4.10
N ALA A 36 -3.98 15.78 -3.24
CA ALA A 36 -4.68 17.01 -3.62
C ALA A 36 -4.02 17.58 -4.87
N PRO A 37 -4.74 17.61 -6.02
CA PRO A 37 -4.17 17.47 -7.36
C PRO A 37 -2.80 18.12 -7.38
N ARG A 38 -1.71 17.38 -7.64
CA ARG A 38 -0.34 17.93 -7.57
C ARG A 38 -0.23 19.15 -8.49
N VAL A 39 -0.59 20.31 -7.96
CA VAL A 39 -0.47 21.58 -8.66
C VAL A 39 0.99 21.94 -8.59
N THR A 40 1.59 22.21 -9.74
CA THR A 40 2.99 22.64 -9.78
C THR A 40 3.13 23.94 -9.00
N THR A 41 4.03 23.97 -8.03
CA THR A 41 4.23 25.15 -7.21
C THR A 41 5.19 26.12 -7.90
N ALA A 42 4.82 27.39 -7.92
CA ALA A 42 5.65 28.46 -8.46
C ALA A 42 6.65 28.98 -7.42
N ALA A 43 7.71 29.63 -7.88
CA ALA A 43 8.64 30.33 -6.99
C ALA A 43 7.93 31.53 -6.30
N PRO A 44 8.29 31.87 -5.04
CA PRO A 44 7.72 33.03 -4.35
C PRO A 44 7.92 34.33 -5.14
N ASP A 45 6.87 35.14 -5.20
CA ASP A 45 6.91 36.47 -5.83
C ASP A 45 7.31 37.53 -4.78
N PRO A 46 8.34 38.37 -5.04
CA PRO A 46 8.81 39.37 -4.09
C PRO A 46 7.79 40.47 -3.75
N LEU A 47 6.66 40.55 -4.47
CA LEU A 47 5.55 41.41 -4.11
C LEU A 47 4.82 40.94 -2.84
N TRP A 48 4.90 39.65 -2.52
CA TRP A 48 4.26 39.04 -1.36
C TRP A 48 5.29 38.65 -0.30
N THR A 49 4.98 38.88 0.97
CA THR A 49 5.82 38.47 2.09
C THR A 49 4.96 37.78 3.15
N ASP A 50 5.27 36.53 3.46
CA ASP A 50 4.60 35.79 4.54
C ASP A 50 4.86 36.43 5.90
N LEU A 51 3.80 36.52 6.71
CA LEU A 51 3.89 37.07 8.07
C LEU A 51 4.15 35.98 9.12
N GLY A 52 3.86 34.71 8.82
CA GLY A 52 3.98 33.60 9.77
C GLY A 52 3.05 33.71 10.99
N ASP A 53 3.12 32.73 11.89
CA ASP A 53 2.17 32.57 13.00
C ASP A 53 2.38 33.55 14.18
N GLU A 54 3.59 34.09 14.36
CA GLU A 54 3.89 35.00 15.48
C GLU A 54 3.44 36.45 15.23
N LEU A 55 3.41 36.92 13.97
CA LEU A 55 2.92 38.25 13.62
C LEU A 55 1.38 38.33 13.56
N THR A 56 0.70 37.22 13.30
CA THR A 56 -0.78 37.16 13.29
C THR A 56 -1.37 37.29 14.70
N ALA A 57 -0.68 36.83 15.74
CA ALA A 57 -1.10 36.98 17.14
C ALA A 57 -1.21 38.45 17.62
N GLY A 58 -0.52 39.38 16.95
CA GLY A 58 -0.57 40.82 17.22
C GLY A 58 -1.66 41.58 16.46
N LEU A 59 -2.31 40.94 15.47
CA LEU A 59 -3.44 41.50 14.74
C LEU A 59 -4.71 41.26 15.58
N ALA A 60 -5.29 42.33 16.13
CA ALA A 60 -6.44 42.20 17.03
C ALA A 60 -7.61 41.46 16.35
N PRO A 61 -8.11 40.32 16.89
CA PRO A 61 -9.20 39.54 16.29
C PRO A 61 -10.53 40.31 16.16
N GLY A 62 -10.70 41.41 16.90
CA GLY A 62 -11.92 42.23 16.91
C GLY A 62 -11.95 43.38 15.91
N ALA A 63 -10.98 43.50 14.99
CA ALA A 63 -10.91 44.59 14.01
C ALA A 63 -11.55 44.26 12.64
N ARG A 64 -11.93 43.00 12.39
CA ARG A 64 -12.52 42.53 11.12
C ARG A 64 -13.92 41.93 11.35
N GLU A 65 -14.79 42.09 10.36
CA GLU A 65 -16.20 41.68 10.44
C GLU A 65 -16.46 40.23 9.98
N THR A 66 -15.55 39.65 9.18
CA THR A 66 -15.58 38.25 8.71
C THR A 66 -14.17 37.66 8.71
N MET A 67 -13.92 36.60 9.49
CA MET A 67 -12.62 35.92 9.58
C MET A 67 -12.75 34.44 9.19
N PRO A 68 -11.91 33.91 8.29
CA PRO A 68 -11.86 32.47 8.03
C PRO A 68 -11.18 31.72 9.19
N ARG A 69 -11.57 30.46 9.40
CA ARG A 69 -11.00 29.56 10.41
C ARG A 69 -9.55 29.20 10.12
N LYS A 70 -9.18 29.12 8.84
CA LYS A 70 -7.81 28.89 8.35
C LYS A 70 -7.51 29.90 7.25
N TYR A 71 -6.29 30.44 7.26
CA TYR A 71 -5.83 31.41 6.28
C TYR A 71 -4.31 31.53 6.30
N ARG A 72 -3.78 32.08 5.21
CA ARG A 72 -2.42 32.56 5.08
C ARG A 72 -2.39 34.08 5.18
N ALA A 73 -1.63 34.61 6.12
CA ALA A 73 -1.49 36.06 6.32
C ALA A 73 -0.25 36.59 5.60
N LEU A 74 -0.45 37.59 4.74
CA LEU A 74 0.59 38.14 3.86
C LEU A 74 0.69 39.66 3.98
N ARG A 75 1.87 40.18 3.68
CA ARG A 75 2.08 41.58 3.31
C ARG A 75 2.25 41.69 1.81
N LEU A 76 1.58 42.66 1.19
CA LEU A 76 1.64 42.92 -0.24
C LEU A 76 2.27 44.29 -0.52
N ASN A 77 3.21 44.35 -1.47
CA ASN A 77 3.58 45.58 -2.15
C ASN A 77 2.48 45.96 -3.16
N TYR A 78 1.39 46.54 -2.65
CA TYR A 78 0.18 46.79 -3.45
C TYR A 78 0.46 47.64 -4.69
N ARG A 79 1.27 48.70 -4.53
CA ARG A 79 1.62 49.56 -5.66
C ARG A 79 2.38 48.81 -6.75
N GLY A 80 3.32 47.95 -6.37
CA GLY A 80 4.05 47.12 -7.32
C GLY A 80 3.15 46.14 -8.08
N LEU A 81 2.18 45.52 -7.38
CA LEU A 81 1.20 44.64 -8.03
C LEU A 81 0.25 45.41 -8.95
N ALA A 82 -0.27 46.56 -8.50
CA ALA A 82 -1.17 47.40 -9.30
C ALA A 82 -0.47 47.94 -10.57
N ASP A 83 0.78 48.39 -10.46
CA ASP A 83 1.58 48.84 -11.60
C ASP A 83 1.84 47.68 -12.58
N ARG A 84 2.07 46.45 -12.08
CA ARG A 84 2.22 45.24 -12.91
C ARG A 84 0.91 44.90 -13.63
N LEU A 85 -0.20 44.82 -12.90
CA LEU A 85 -1.52 44.50 -13.47
C LEU A 85 -1.97 45.54 -14.52
N ALA A 86 -1.64 46.81 -14.35
CA ALA A 86 -1.92 47.86 -15.32
C ALA A 86 -1.22 47.67 -16.69
N MET A 87 -0.25 46.75 -16.78
CA MET A 87 0.41 46.35 -18.03
C MET A 87 -0.27 45.16 -18.74
N ALA A 88 -1.29 44.54 -18.12
CA ALA A 88 -2.00 43.43 -18.73
C ALA A 88 -2.64 43.85 -20.06
N PRO A 89 -2.57 43.03 -21.11
CA PRO A 89 -3.25 43.32 -22.38
C PRO A 89 -4.77 43.31 -22.18
N HIS A 90 -5.49 44.07 -23.00
CA HIS A 90 -6.95 44.09 -22.95
C HIS A 90 -7.51 42.77 -23.52
N GLU A 91 -8.55 42.22 -22.90
CA GLU A 91 -9.22 40.96 -23.29
C GLU A 91 -9.76 40.93 -24.74
N LYS A 92 -9.86 42.08 -25.41
CA LYS A 92 -10.32 42.19 -26.80
C LYS A 92 -9.18 41.98 -27.81
N ASP A 93 -7.95 42.19 -27.36
CA ASP A 93 -6.75 42.09 -28.17
C ASP A 93 -6.06 40.74 -27.96
N VAL A 94 -6.16 40.17 -26.75
CA VAL A 94 -5.51 38.92 -26.34
C VAL A 94 -6.48 38.09 -25.50
N ALA A 95 -6.59 36.79 -25.80
CA ALA A 95 -7.38 35.86 -25.00
C ALA A 95 -6.76 35.68 -23.59
N ALA A 96 -7.58 35.37 -22.58
CA ALA A 96 -7.12 35.21 -21.20
C ALA A 96 -5.99 34.17 -21.06
N ALA A 97 -6.11 33.05 -21.78
CA ALA A 97 -5.11 31.98 -21.87
C ALA A 97 -3.79 32.37 -22.57
N GLN A 98 -3.65 33.62 -23.03
CA GLN A 98 -2.43 34.19 -23.63
C GLN A 98 -2.02 35.50 -22.93
N GLY A 99 -2.58 35.78 -21.76
CA GLY A 99 -2.39 37.01 -21.02
C GLY A 99 -0.98 37.20 -20.45
N MET A 100 -0.83 38.20 -19.59
CA MET A 100 0.40 38.45 -18.85
C MET A 100 0.48 37.56 -17.62
N GLU A 101 1.64 36.94 -17.38
CA GLU A 101 1.85 36.11 -16.20
C GLU A 101 1.95 36.94 -14.90
N ILE A 102 1.17 36.55 -13.89
CA ILE A 102 1.31 36.97 -12.50
C ILE A 102 1.39 35.74 -11.58
N THR A 103 1.83 35.96 -10.35
CA THR A 103 1.88 34.91 -9.33
C THR A 103 1.04 35.32 -8.12
N LEU A 104 0.18 34.42 -7.64
CA LEU A 104 -0.69 34.66 -6.48
C LEU A 104 -0.40 33.67 -5.34
N PRO A 105 -0.50 34.10 -4.08
CA PRO A 105 -0.29 33.24 -2.92
C PRO A 105 -1.52 32.36 -2.68
N MET A 106 -1.29 31.06 -2.57
CA MET A 106 -2.33 30.09 -2.23
C MET A 106 -2.46 29.92 -0.71
N PRO A 107 -3.65 29.51 -0.20
CA PRO A 107 -3.88 29.33 1.24
C PRO A 107 -3.05 28.20 1.87
N ASP A 108 -2.62 27.22 1.07
CA ASP A 108 -1.80 26.08 1.50
C ASP A 108 -0.29 26.41 1.68
N GLY A 109 0.08 27.69 1.51
CA GLY A 109 1.46 28.17 1.61
C GLY A 109 2.23 28.16 0.28
N THR A 110 1.65 27.62 -0.79
CA THR A 110 2.27 27.58 -2.12
C THR A 110 1.99 28.87 -2.91
N PHE A 111 2.58 28.99 -4.09
CA PHE A 111 2.27 30.05 -5.06
C PHE A 111 1.87 29.39 -6.38
N GLN A 112 0.93 30.02 -7.10
CA GLN A 112 0.49 29.58 -8.42
C GLN A 112 0.57 30.72 -9.44
N ARG A 113 0.89 30.39 -10.69
CA ARG A 113 0.95 31.32 -11.81
C ARG A 113 -0.38 31.38 -12.55
N PHE A 114 -0.72 32.58 -12.99
CA PHE A 114 -1.92 32.89 -13.75
C PHE A 114 -1.59 33.78 -14.94
N LEU A 115 -2.25 33.54 -16.08
CA LEU A 115 -2.27 34.46 -17.21
C LEU A 115 -3.45 35.42 -17.06
N VAL A 116 -3.17 36.72 -17.20
CA VAL A 116 -4.13 37.78 -16.86
C VAL A 116 -4.32 38.75 -18.01
N VAL A 117 -5.58 39.13 -18.24
CA VAL A 117 -6.00 40.17 -19.17
C VAL A 117 -6.84 41.22 -18.45
N GLU A 118 -6.72 42.48 -18.85
CA GLU A 118 -7.64 43.53 -18.40
C GLU A 118 -9.02 43.23 -19.00
N SER A 119 -10.02 43.08 -18.11
CA SER A 119 -11.39 42.72 -18.43
C SER A 119 -12.33 43.71 -17.74
N PRO A 120 -12.51 44.92 -18.31
CA PRO A 120 -13.24 46.00 -17.66
C PRO A 120 -14.72 45.68 -17.46
N MET A 121 -15.21 45.85 -16.24
CA MET A 121 -16.65 45.74 -15.94
C MET A 121 -17.34 47.09 -15.69
N LEU A 122 -16.60 48.19 -15.64
CA LEU A 122 -17.16 49.54 -15.48
C LEU A 122 -17.33 50.22 -16.84
N ALA A 123 -18.47 50.87 -17.04
CA ALA A 123 -18.75 51.68 -18.21
C ALA A 123 -19.52 52.96 -17.82
N GLY A 124 -19.64 53.90 -18.76
CA GLY A 124 -20.50 55.07 -18.61
C GLY A 124 -20.18 55.91 -17.36
N GLU A 125 -21.22 56.20 -16.57
CA GLU A 125 -21.11 57.03 -15.37
C GLU A 125 -20.31 56.34 -14.26
N ALA A 126 -20.44 55.02 -14.12
CA ALA A 126 -19.71 54.26 -13.10
C ALA A 126 -18.19 54.31 -13.33
N ALA A 127 -17.74 54.18 -14.58
CA ALA A 127 -16.32 54.32 -14.92
C ALA A 127 -15.78 55.73 -14.64
N ALA A 128 -16.60 56.78 -14.84
CA ALA A 128 -16.23 58.15 -14.53
C ALA A 128 -16.16 58.43 -13.01
N GLN A 129 -17.00 57.75 -12.22
CA GLN A 129 -17.03 57.88 -10.75
C GLN A 129 -15.88 57.13 -10.08
N MET A 130 -15.37 56.05 -10.70
CA MET A 130 -14.31 55.21 -10.15
C MET A 130 -13.17 54.97 -11.15
N PRO A 131 -12.42 56.02 -11.53
CA PRO A 131 -11.35 55.90 -12.54
C PRO A 131 -10.17 55.01 -12.11
N ASP A 132 -9.99 54.81 -10.80
CA ASP A 132 -8.91 54.01 -10.23
C ASP A 132 -9.31 52.54 -9.99
N PHE A 133 -10.55 52.15 -10.30
CA PHE A 133 -11.02 50.77 -10.17
C PHE A 133 -10.80 50.01 -11.48
N ARG A 134 -10.00 48.93 -11.43
CA ARG A 134 -9.71 48.08 -12.59
C ARG A 134 -10.01 46.63 -12.28
N THR A 135 -10.44 45.89 -13.30
CA THR A 135 -10.82 44.48 -13.20
C THR A 135 -10.11 43.64 -14.25
N TYR A 136 -9.83 42.40 -13.90
CA TYR A 136 -9.06 41.47 -14.71
C TYR A 136 -9.70 40.08 -14.67
N ALA A 137 -9.52 39.33 -15.75
CA ALA A 137 -9.80 37.89 -15.80
C ALA A 137 -8.47 37.14 -15.80
N ALA A 138 -8.42 36.00 -15.11
CA ALA A 138 -7.21 35.21 -14.94
C ALA A 138 -7.46 33.72 -15.18
N GLN A 139 -6.61 33.08 -15.98
CA GLN A 139 -6.57 31.62 -16.19
C GLN A 139 -5.33 31.05 -15.47
N GLY A 140 -5.47 29.92 -14.77
CA GLY A 140 -4.34 29.25 -14.14
C GLY A 140 -3.40 28.58 -15.14
N LEU A 141 -2.09 28.66 -14.86
CA LEU A 141 -1.05 27.94 -15.62
C LEU A 141 -0.64 26.64 -14.93
N ASP A 142 -0.53 26.69 -13.61
CA ASP A 142 -0.14 25.54 -12.80
C ASP A 142 -1.33 24.63 -12.50
N ASP A 143 -2.52 25.24 -12.34
CA ASP A 143 -3.82 24.57 -12.33
C ASP A 143 -4.65 25.11 -13.51
N PRO A 144 -4.69 24.39 -14.65
CA PRO A 144 -5.43 24.84 -15.82
C PRO A 144 -6.94 24.95 -15.61
N THR A 145 -7.52 24.30 -14.58
CA THR A 145 -8.95 24.42 -14.25
C THR A 145 -9.27 25.71 -13.49
N ALA A 146 -8.24 26.42 -12.99
CA ALA A 146 -8.43 27.61 -12.19
C ALA A 146 -8.82 28.83 -13.04
N THR A 147 -9.92 29.47 -12.68
CA THR A 147 -10.36 30.74 -13.28
C THR A 147 -10.76 31.74 -12.21
N LEU A 148 -10.14 32.92 -12.26
CA LEU A 148 -10.31 33.99 -11.27
C LEU A 148 -10.75 35.32 -11.90
N ARG A 149 -11.44 36.11 -11.08
CA ARG A 149 -11.63 37.55 -11.26
C ARG A 149 -10.79 38.30 -10.24
N LEU A 150 -10.09 39.32 -10.73
CA LEU A 150 -9.24 40.18 -9.90
C LEU A 150 -9.71 41.63 -10.00
N ASP A 151 -9.51 42.40 -8.94
CA ASP A 151 -9.67 43.86 -8.98
C ASP A 151 -8.60 44.60 -8.17
N THR A 152 -8.33 45.83 -8.62
CA THR A 152 -7.51 46.80 -7.90
C THR A 152 -8.32 48.08 -7.73
N SER A 153 -8.38 48.58 -6.50
CA SER A 153 -9.17 49.77 -6.16
C SER A 153 -8.52 50.57 -5.01
N PRO A 154 -9.08 51.72 -4.61
CA PRO A 154 -8.66 52.39 -3.37
C PRO A 154 -8.81 51.52 -2.11
N LEU A 155 -9.62 50.45 -2.15
CA LEU A 155 -9.77 49.49 -1.05
C LEU A 155 -8.68 48.39 -1.04
N GLY A 156 -7.87 48.29 -2.10
CA GLY A 156 -6.79 47.30 -2.22
C GLY A 156 -6.98 46.36 -3.41
N PHE A 157 -6.26 45.25 -3.37
CA PHE A 157 -6.35 44.16 -4.33
C PHE A 157 -7.35 43.10 -3.86
N HIS A 158 -8.16 42.54 -4.75
CA HIS A 158 -8.98 41.37 -4.44
C HIS A 158 -8.82 40.32 -5.54
N ALA A 159 -8.82 39.05 -5.14
CA ALA A 159 -8.87 37.91 -6.06
C ALA A 159 -9.92 36.91 -5.59
N TYR A 160 -10.72 36.42 -6.54
CA TYR A 160 -11.77 35.45 -6.27
C TYR A 160 -11.99 34.53 -7.46
N GLY A 161 -12.11 33.23 -7.22
CA GLY A 161 -12.51 32.29 -8.27
C GLY A 161 -12.25 30.83 -7.94
N ARG A 162 -12.66 29.94 -8.85
CA ARG A 162 -12.58 28.49 -8.67
C ARG A 162 -11.21 27.97 -9.05
N THR A 163 -10.73 26.96 -8.33
CA THR A 163 -9.53 26.17 -8.61
C THR A 163 -9.84 24.69 -8.34
N ALA A 164 -8.96 23.78 -8.75
CA ALA A 164 -9.07 22.36 -8.46
C ALA A 164 -9.07 22.03 -6.95
N LEU A 165 -8.55 22.95 -6.11
CA LEU A 165 -8.47 22.79 -4.66
C LEU A 165 -9.65 23.42 -3.92
N GLY A 166 -10.45 24.24 -4.59
CA GLY A 166 -11.58 24.97 -4.02
C GLY A 166 -11.66 26.40 -4.52
N VAL A 167 -12.44 27.23 -3.84
CA VAL A 167 -12.62 28.63 -4.23
C VAL A 167 -11.61 29.49 -3.48
N LEU A 168 -10.69 30.08 -4.25
CA LEU A 168 -9.67 30.99 -3.77
C LEU A 168 -10.30 32.33 -3.42
N TRP A 169 -9.93 32.86 -2.25
CA TRP A 169 -10.30 34.18 -1.80
C TRP A 169 -9.06 34.90 -1.27
N ILE A 170 -8.74 36.07 -1.84
CA ILE A 170 -7.65 36.94 -1.39
C ILE A 170 -8.16 38.36 -1.19
N ASP A 171 -8.17 38.82 0.06
CA ASP A 171 -8.69 40.13 0.45
C ASP A 171 -7.75 40.86 1.42
N PRO A 172 -7.82 42.20 1.48
CA PRO A 172 -7.23 42.97 2.55
C PRO A 172 -7.62 42.44 3.93
N TYR A 173 -6.71 42.51 4.90
CA TYR A 173 -6.93 42.05 6.26
C TYR A 173 -8.04 42.87 6.95
N GLN A 174 -8.05 44.18 6.73
CA GLN A 174 -9.03 45.11 7.30
C GLN A 174 -9.26 46.28 6.35
N ARG A 175 -10.40 46.95 6.49
CA ARG A 175 -10.75 48.09 5.63
C ARG A 175 -9.75 49.22 5.77
N GLY A 176 -9.38 49.82 4.64
CA GLY A 176 -8.45 50.95 4.60
C GLY A 176 -6.97 50.57 4.77
N ASP A 177 -6.65 49.28 4.92
CA ASP A 177 -5.28 48.78 4.92
C ASP A 177 -5.02 47.97 3.64
N THR A 178 -4.26 48.56 2.72
CA THR A 178 -3.89 47.92 1.45
C THR A 178 -2.56 47.19 1.53
N SER A 179 -1.99 47.00 2.73
CA SER A 179 -0.68 46.37 2.92
C SER A 179 -0.75 44.95 3.49
N LEU A 180 -1.79 44.63 4.26
CA LEU A 180 -1.99 43.32 4.89
C LEU A 180 -3.13 42.56 4.20
N TYR A 181 -2.95 41.27 3.92
CA TYR A 181 -3.90 40.43 3.17
C TYR A 181 -4.07 39.06 3.81
N LEU A 182 -5.22 38.46 3.56
CA LEU A 182 -5.50 37.06 3.82
C LEU A 182 -5.68 36.33 2.49
N SER A 183 -5.05 35.17 2.34
CA SER A 183 -5.38 34.16 1.33
C SER A 183 -6.03 32.98 2.04
N ALA A 184 -7.26 32.65 1.67
CA ALA A 184 -8.05 31.61 2.34
C ALA A 184 -8.87 30.80 1.32
N TRP A 185 -9.25 29.58 1.73
CA TRP A 185 -10.28 28.83 1.03
C TRP A 185 -11.66 29.23 1.51
N ARG A 186 -12.60 29.31 0.58
CA ARG A 186 -13.99 29.67 0.89
C ARG A 186 -14.67 28.75 1.92
N HIS A 187 -14.37 27.46 1.91
CA HIS A 187 -14.92 26.50 2.89
C HIS A 187 -14.41 26.71 4.33
N ASP A 188 -13.38 27.55 4.53
CA ASP A 188 -12.87 27.87 5.85
C ASP A 188 -13.65 29.00 6.54
N PHE A 189 -14.61 29.64 5.86
CA PHE A 189 -15.52 30.62 6.48
C PHE A 189 -16.67 29.95 7.23
N ASP A 190 -17.07 30.54 8.35
CA ASP A 190 -18.22 30.08 9.14
C ASP A 190 -19.54 30.31 8.40
N ALA A 191 -20.58 29.56 8.80
CA ALA A 191 -21.95 29.76 8.32
C ALA A 191 -22.46 31.17 8.71
N PRO A 192 -23.40 31.76 7.95
CA PRO A 192 -24.04 33.00 8.34
C PRO A 192 -24.85 32.76 9.63
N VAL A 193 -24.53 33.49 10.71
CA VAL A 193 -25.16 33.30 12.04
C VAL A 193 -26.53 34.00 12.14
N ASP A 194 -26.91 34.79 11.13
CA ASP A 194 -28.07 35.67 11.17
C ASP A 194 -29.33 34.99 10.61
N GLY A 195 -30.47 35.19 11.28
CA GLY A 195 -31.80 34.66 10.94
C GLY A 195 -32.39 35.22 9.64
N PHE A 196 -31.73 34.91 8.53
CA PHE A 196 -32.02 35.33 7.17
C PHE A 196 -33.07 34.47 6.49
N GLY A 197 -34.00 35.08 5.74
CA GLY A 197 -34.83 34.39 4.75
C GLY A 197 -34.77 35.11 3.39
N CYS A 198 -34.55 34.36 2.33
CA CYS A 198 -34.80 34.80 0.95
C CYS A 198 -36.29 34.66 0.60
N GLY A 199 -36.75 35.44 -0.36
CA GLY A 199 -38.06 35.27 -0.97
C GLY A 199 -38.05 35.68 -2.44
N VAL A 200 -39.08 35.27 -3.17
CA VAL A 200 -39.32 35.67 -4.57
C VAL A 200 -40.67 36.37 -4.66
N THR A 201 -40.75 37.41 -5.48
CA THR A 201 -42.04 38.04 -5.84
C THR A 201 -42.44 37.69 -7.26
N ASP A 202 -43.72 37.36 -7.44
CA ASP A 202 -44.26 37.06 -8.77
C ASP A 202 -43.97 38.22 -9.75
N GLY A 203 -43.17 37.92 -10.78
CA GLY A 203 -43.05 38.72 -11.99
C GLY A 203 -44.22 38.43 -12.93
N PRO A 204 -44.36 39.14 -14.08
CA PRO A 204 -45.22 38.65 -15.15
C PRO A 204 -44.75 37.23 -15.47
N VAL A 205 -45.62 36.26 -15.21
CA VAL A 205 -45.41 34.85 -15.52
C VAL A 205 -45.17 34.76 -17.02
N LEU A 206 -43.90 34.87 -17.42
CA LEU A 206 -43.44 34.05 -18.52
C LEU A 206 -43.69 32.62 -18.03
N PRO A 207 -44.33 31.76 -18.83
CA PRO A 207 -44.51 30.38 -18.41
C PRO A 207 -43.16 29.90 -17.88
N GLU A 208 -43.17 29.31 -16.67
CA GLU A 208 -42.09 28.42 -16.27
C GLU A 208 -41.75 27.63 -17.54
N ILE A 209 -40.50 27.68 -17.99
CA ILE A 209 -40.12 26.99 -19.22
C ILE A 209 -40.10 25.50 -18.86
N ASP A 210 -41.31 24.97 -18.76
CA ASP A 210 -41.66 23.66 -18.28
C ASP A 210 -41.53 22.73 -19.50
N GLY A 211 -40.66 21.73 -19.41
CA GLY A 211 -40.28 20.86 -20.52
C GLY A 211 -38.92 21.13 -21.19
N LEU A 212 -37.99 21.84 -20.53
CA LEU A 212 -36.57 21.77 -20.91
C LEU A 212 -36.03 20.39 -20.52
N ALA A 213 -35.52 19.64 -21.48
CA ALA A 213 -35.03 18.27 -21.28
C ALA A 213 -33.51 18.17 -21.07
N ALA A 214 -32.74 19.22 -21.36
CA ALA A 214 -31.28 19.28 -21.21
C ALA A 214 -30.81 20.73 -21.03
N VAL A 215 -29.63 20.95 -20.44
CA VAL A 215 -28.98 22.26 -20.44
C VAL A 215 -28.67 22.63 -21.89
N PRO A 216 -29.10 23.81 -22.37
CA PRO A 216 -28.66 24.27 -23.68
C PRO A 216 -27.16 24.56 -23.62
N SER A 217 -26.36 23.78 -24.37
CA SER A 217 -24.92 23.98 -24.53
C SER A 217 -24.55 25.47 -24.62
N SER A 218 -23.61 25.89 -23.76
CA SER A 218 -23.17 27.27 -23.57
C SER A 218 -21.65 27.35 -23.71
N GLY A 219 -21.10 28.52 -24.03
CA GLY A 219 -19.63 28.71 -24.13
C GLY A 219 -19.21 29.64 -25.28
N SER A 220 -19.88 29.54 -26.43
CA SER A 220 -19.45 30.24 -27.66
C SER A 220 -19.81 31.73 -27.74
N THR A 221 -20.76 32.17 -26.90
CA THR A 221 -21.29 33.54 -26.94
C THR A 221 -21.40 34.10 -25.52
N LEU A 222 -20.70 35.20 -25.26
CA LEU A 222 -20.81 35.97 -24.03
C LEU A 222 -21.97 36.95 -24.13
N PHE A 223 -22.84 36.96 -23.12
CA PHE A 223 -23.99 37.86 -23.00
C PHE A 223 -23.70 38.95 -21.96
N THR A 224 -23.52 40.19 -22.41
CA THR A 224 -23.22 41.33 -21.56
C THR A 224 -24.49 42.14 -21.25
N TYR A 225 -24.83 42.28 -19.98
CA TYR A 225 -25.96 43.08 -19.50
C TYR A 225 -25.48 44.35 -18.80
N ARG A 226 -26.09 45.49 -19.11
CA ARG A 226 -25.86 46.76 -18.43
C ARG A 226 -26.56 46.74 -17.08
N MET A 227 -25.78 46.73 -16.01
CA MET A 227 -26.27 46.77 -14.65
C MET A 227 -26.26 48.20 -14.09
N VAL A 228 -27.24 48.50 -13.27
CA VAL A 228 -27.27 49.67 -12.39
C VAL A 228 -27.36 49.19 -10.94
N LEU A 229 -26.47 49.68 -10.09
CA LEU A 229 -26.52 49.40 -8.65
C LEU A 229 -27.01 50.61 -7.88
N THR A 230 -28.04 50.39 -7.05
CA THR A 230 -28.56 51.39 -6.12
C THR A 230 -28.00 51.10 -4.74
N LEU A 231 -27.34 52.09 -4.12
CA LEU A 231 -26.76 51.96 -2.79
C LEU A 231 -27.54 52.86 -1.83
N THR A 232 -28.21 52.27 -0.84
CA THR A 232 -28.98 53.04 0.14
C THR A 232 -28.06 53.90 1.02
N GLY A 233 -28.66 54.84 1.75
CA GLY A 233 -27.98 55.65 2.75
C GLY A 233 -27.31 54.78 3.83
N GLU A 234 -27.97 53.69 4.24
CA GLU A 234 -27.44 52.75 5.23
C GLU A 234 -26.18 52.05 4.73
N TYR A 235 -26.23 51.49 3.52
CA TYR A 235 -25.08 50.82 2.90
C TYR A 235 -23.90 51.80 2.73
N THR A 236 -24.19 53.00 2.22
CA THR A 236 -23.15 54.01 1.98
C THR A 236 -22.50 54.49 3.28
N THR A 237 -23.30 54.68 4.33
CA THR A 237 -22.80 55.09 5.66
C THR A 237 -21.94 53.99 6.28
N TYR A 238 -22.32 52.72 6.11
CA TYR A 238 -21.59 51.58 6.63
C TYR A 238 -20.15 51.47 6.09
N PHE A 239 -19.93 51.81 4.81
CA PHE A 239 -18.59 51.87 4.22
C PHE A 239 -17.86 53.20 4.42
N GLY A 240 -18.46 54.15 5.15
CA GLY A 240 -17.85 55.43 5.48
C GLY A 240 -17.92 56.47 4.36
N GLY A 241 -18.74 56.27 3.32
CA GLY A 241 -18.97 57.23 2.24
C GLY A 241 -19.10 56.60 0.86
N ALA A 242 -19.45 57.43 -0.13
CA ALA A 242 -19.79 57.00 -1.49
C ALA A 242 -18.67 56.21 -2.18
N THR A 243 -17.43 56.72 -2.20
CA THR A 243 -16.31 56.07 -2.90
C THR A 243 -16.03 54.64 -2.40
N ALA A 244 -16.03 54.45 -1.08
CA ALA A 244 -15.78 53.14 -0.48
C ALA A 244 -16.96 52.19 -0.72
N ALA A 245 -18.20 52.68 -0.60
CA ALA A 245 -19.40 51.88 -0.87
C ALA A 245 -19.48 51.44 -2.34
N GLN A 246 -19.19 52.34 -3.28
CA GLN A 246 -19.15 52.04 -4.71
C GLN A 246 -18.04 51.04 -5.05
N SER A 247 -16.84 51.22 -4.47
CA SER A 247 -15.72 50.28 -4.67
C SER A 247 -16.07 48.88 -4.16
N GLN A 248 -16.67 48.76 -2.98
CA GLN A 248 -17.11 47.47 -2.45
C GLN A 248 -18.18 46.83 -3.33
N ALA A 249 -19.21 47.59 -3.70
CA ALA A 249 -20.29 47.08 -4.56
C ALA A 249 -19.78 46.63 -5.94
N ALA A 250 -18.75 47.29 -6.46
CA ALA A 250 -18.05 46.86 -7.66
C ALA A 250 -17.28 45.55 -7.42
N THR A 251 -16.47 45.43 -6.37
CA THR A 251 -15.78 44.17 -6.02
C THR A 251 -16.78 43.00 -5.87
N THR A 252 -17.92 43.22 -5.22
CA THR A 252 -19.01 42.25 -5.14
C THR A 252 -19.49 41.81 -6.53
N LEU A 253 -19.77 42.75 -7.44
CA LEU A 253 -20.20 42.42 -8.80
C LEU A 253 -19.11 41.69 -9.61
N ASN A 254 -17.83 42.01 -9.38
CA ASN A 254 -16.70 41.32 -10.01
C ASN A 254 -16.66 39.83 -9.60
N ARG A 255 -16.98 39.52 -8.34
CA ARG A 255 -17.13 38.14 -7.86
C ARG A 255 -18.35 37.45 -8.43
N VAL A 256 -19.49 38.13 -8.52
CA VAL A 256 -20.67 37.59 -9.20
C VAL A 256 -20.33 37.22 -10.66
N ASN A 257 -19.61 38.10 -11.38
CA ASN A 257 -19.16 37.81 -12.74
C ASN A 257 -18.23 36.57 -12.82
N SER A 258 -17.44 36.26 -11.78
CA SER A 258 -16.59 35.06 -11.80
C SER A 258 -17.38 33.75 -11.83
N ILE A 259 -18.63 33.78 -11.36
CA ILE A 259 -19.54 32.62 -11.36
C ILE A 259 -20.33 32.60 -12.68
N TYR A 260 -20.96 33.74 -13.02
CA TYR A 260 -21.88 33.83 -14.15
C TYR A 260 -21.19 33.67 -15.51
N GLU A 261 -19.93 34.08 -15.64
CA GLU A 261 -19.20 33.90 -16.89
C GLU A 261 -18.85 32.44 -17.17
N ILE A 262 -18.60 31.66 -16.12
CA ILE A 262 -18.23 30.24 -16.24
C ILE A 262 -19.47 29.37 -16.42
N ASP A 263 -20.47 29.54 -15.57
CA ASP A 263 -21.62 28.64 -15.57
C ASP A 263 -22.62 28.99 -16.69
N VAL A 264 -22.78 30.26 -17.03
CA VAL A 264 -23.86 30.70 -17.94
C VAL A 264 -23.42 31.75 -18.96
N CYS A 265 -22.11 31.96 -19.21
CA CYS A 265 -21.62 32.93 -20.20
C CYS A 265 -22.28 34.33 -20.08
N VAL A 266 -22.51 34.80 -18.86
CA VAL A 266 -23.10 36.12 -18.60
C VAL A 266 -22.09 37.03 -17.91
N ARG A 267 -21.96 38.25 -18.42
CA ARG A 267 -21.22 39.34 -17.78
C ARG A 267 -22.15 40.51 -17.46
N PHE A 268 -22.04 41.02 -16.26
CA PHE A 268 -22.66 42.28 -15.86
C PHE A 268 -21.64 43.42 -16.00
N THR A 269 -21.96 44.42 -16.81
CA THR A 269 -21.20 45.67 -16.91
C THR A 269 -21.92 46.76 -16.13
N LEU A 270 -21.27 47.30 -15.12
CA LEU A 270 -21.81 48.37 -14.31
C LEU A 270 -21.76 49.71 -15.04
N THR A 271 -22.93 50.28 -15.31
CA THR A 271 -23.06 51.51 -16.11
C THR A 271 -23.25 52.76 -15.27
N ALA A 272 -23.88 52.63 -14.10
CA ALA A 272 -24.10 53.72 -13.15
C ALA A 272 -24.30 53.21 -11.72
N PHE A 273 -23.97 54.08 -10.76
CA PHE A 273 -24.41 53.95 -9.37
C PHE A 273 -25.45 55.00 -9.02
N GLN A 274 -26.50 54.58 -8.31
CA GLN A 274 -27.41 55.47 -7.61
C GLN A 274 -27.08 55.43 -6.12
N THR A 275 -26.14 56.28 -5.71
CA THR A 275 -25.61 56.29 -4.34
C THR A 275 -26.28 57.37 -3.50
N TYR A 276 -26.92 56.96 -2.41
CA TYR A 276 -27.48 57.86 -1.41
C TYR A 276 -26.55 57.92 -0.20
N THR A 277 -26.19 59.12 0.25
CA THR A 277 -25.18 59.30 1.31
C THR A 277 -25.77 59.51 2.72
N ASN A 278 -27.10 59.60 2.84
CA ASN A 278 -27.76 59.88 4.11
C ASN A 278 -29.05 59.04 4.24
N PRO A 279 -29.10 58.08 5.18
CA PRO A 279 -30.28 57.24 5.43
C PRO A 279 -31.56 58.04 5.71
N ALA A 280 -31.45 59.22 6.33
CA ALA A 280 -32.62 60.01 6.73
C ALA A 280 -33.30 60.74 5.57
N THR A 281 -32.61 60.86 4.43
CA THR A 281 -33.09 61.64 3.27
C THR A 281 -33.11 60.84 1.97
N ASP A 282 -32.73 59.57 2.02
CA ASP A 282 -32.83 58.72 0.84
C ASP A 282 -34.31 58.39 0.54
N PRO A 283 -34.64 58.01 -0.71
CA PRO A 283 -36.01 57.81 -1.14
C PRO A 283 -36.55 56.42 -0.77
N PHE A 284 -35.92 55.69 0.16
CA PHE A 284 -36.25 54.31 0.52
C PHE A 284 -36.69 54.22 2.00
N PRO A 285 -37.97 54.50 2.33
CA PRO A 285 -38.46 54.44 3.70
C PRO A 285 -38.35 53.01 4.26
N GLY A 286 -37.63 52.84 5.36
CA GLY A 286 -37.34 51.52 5.93
C GLY A 286 -36.22 50.78 5.21
N GLY A 287 -35.27 51.51 4.63
CA GLY A 287 -34.13 51.03 3.85
C GLY A 287 -33.33 49.88 4.47
N SER A 288 -33.42 49.67 5.79
CA SER A 288 -32.79 48.54 6.49
C SER A 288 -33.44 47.15 6.24
N SER A 289 -34.49 47.04 5.40
CA SER A 289 -35.09 45.74 5.05
C SER A 289 -35.48 45.62 3.57
N VAL A 290 -35.13 44.48 2.94
CA VAL A 290 -35.48 44.21 1.55
C VAL A 290 -36.92 43.71 1.48
N THR A 291 -37.80 44.52 0.90
CA THR A 291 -39.25 44.22 0.81
C THR A 291 -39.77 44.48 -0.59
N SER A 292 -40.93 43.92 -0.94
CA SER A 292 -41.57 44.18 -2.24
C SER A 292 -41.83 45.68 -2.48
N SER A 293 -42.09 46.44 -1.41
CA SER A 293 -42.22 47.91 -1.46
C SER A 293 -40.91 48.58 -1.85
N LEU A 294 -39.79 48.17 -1.25
CA LEU A 294 -38.44 48.64 -1.59
C LEU A 294 -38.13 48.39 -3.07
N LEU A 295 -38.40 47.18 -3.56
CA LEU A 295 -38.16 46.82 -4.96
C LEU A 295 -38.98 47.65 -5.94
N ASN A 296 -40.27 47.88 -5.64
CA ASN A 296 -41.15 48.69 -6.49
C ASN A 296 -40.70 50.16 -6.56
N GLN A 297 -40.19 50.69 -5.45
CA GLN A 297 -39.59 52.02 -5.39
C GLN A 297 -38.29 52.05 -6.20
N ASN A 298 -37.40 51.08 -5.99
CA ASN A 298 -36.14 50.98 -6.74
C ASN A 298 -36.37 50.91 -8.25
N GLN A 299 -37.38 50.15 -8.69
CA GLN A 299 -37.80 50.09 -10.09
C GLN A 299 -38.16 51.48 -10.62
N SER A 300 -39.08 52.17 -9.94
CA SER A 300 -39.59 53.47 -10.37
C SER A 300 -38.49 54.55 -10.39
N ILE A 301 -37.63 54.55 -9.38
CA ILE A 301 -36.53 55.50 -9.22
C ILE A 301 -35.46 55.24 -10.30
N THR A 302 -35.07 53.98 -10.51
CA THR A 302 -34.08 53.61 -11.51
C THR A 302 -34.57 53.97 -12.92
N ASP A 303 -35.82 53.67 -13.25
CA ASP A 303 -36.42 54.08 -14.53
C ASP A 303 -36.43 55.59 -14.73
N THR A 304 -36.66 56.36 -13.66
CA THR A 304 -36.73 57.82 -13.70
C THR A 304 -35.35 58.45 -13.86
N ILE A 305 -34.35 57.96 -13.11
CA ILE A 305 -33.00 58.56 -13.09
C ILE A 305 -32.19 58.10 -14.29
N GLN A 306 -32.14 56.78 -14.53
CA GLN A 306 -31.29 56.20 -15.57
C GLN A 306 -31.97 56.16 -16.93
N GLY A 307 -33.30 56.09 -16.95
CA GLY A 307 -34.07 55.83 -18.17
C GLY A 307 -34.13 54.34 -18.47
N SER A 308 -35.34 53.82 -18.66
CA SER A 308 -35.58 52.38 -18.86
C SER A 308 -34.88 51.78 -20.09
N GLY A 309 -34.43 52.57 -21.07
CA GLY A 309 -33.64 52.09 -22.22
C GLY A 309 -32.14 51.91 -21.94
N ASN A 310 -31.64 52.47 -20.83
CA ASN A 310 -30.19 52.61 -20.59
C ASN A 310 -29.59 51.53 -19.68
N TYR A 311 -30.43 50.65 -19.11
CA TYR A 311 -29.99 49.54 -18.29
C TYR A 311 -30.83 48.29 -18.57
N ASP A 312 -30.26 47.14 -18.28
CA ASP A 312 -30.83 45.83 -18.60
C ASP A 312 -31.25 45.07 -17.34
N ILE A 313 -30.56 45.34 -16.23
CA ILE A 313 -30.84 44.84 -14.89
C ILE A 313 -30.48 45.91 -13.85
N GLY A 314 -31.30 46.05 -12.82
CA GLY A 314 -31.06 46.95 -11.69
C GLY A 314 -31.15 46.18 -10.38
N HIS A 315 -30.31 46.54 -9.41
CA HIS A 315 -30.27 45.85 -8.13
C HIS A 315 -29.96 46.82 -6.99
N ILE A 316 -30.67 46.72 -5.87
CA ILE A 316 -30.48 47.58 -4.69
C ILE A 316 -29.72 46.87 -3.57
N LEU A 317 -28.65 47.49 -3.08
CA LEU A 317 -27.87 47.01 -1.95
C LEU A 317 -28.15 47.88 -0.73
N THR A 318 -28.42 47.23 0.41
CA THR A 318 -28.68 47.91 1.68
C THR A 318 -27.96 47.26 2.87
N GLN A 319 -27.83 48.01 3.97
CA GLN A 319 -27.35 47.50 5.25
C GLN A 319 -28.52 47.39 6.23
N GLY A 320 -28.74 46.20 6.78
CA GLY A 320 -29.84 45.92 7.71
C GLY A 320 -30.32 44.47 7.71
N SER A 321 -31.30 44.13 8.56
CA SER A 321 -31.82 42.77 8.79
C SER A 321 -32.83 42.30 7.74
N GLY A 322 -32.55 42.55 6.47
CA GLY A 322 -33.54 42.52 5.38
C GLY A 322 -33.57 41.28 4.50
N GLY A 323 -32.52 40.47 4.53
CA GLY A 323 -32.36 39.36 3.60
C GLY A 323 -32.35 39.76 2.13
N GLY A 324 -32.91 38.90 1.29
CA GLY A 324 -32.87 39.02 -0.17
C GLY A 324 -34.28 38.85 -0.76
N LEU A 325 -34.56 39.64 -1.80
CA LEU A 325 -35.79 39.53 -2.55
C LEU A 325 -35.58 39.96 -4.00
N ALA A 326 -36.07 39.13 -4.92
CA ALA A 326 -36.03 39.43 -6.34
C ALA A 326 -37.32 39.04 -7.05
N GLY A 327 -37.53 39.68 -8.21
CA GLY A 327 -38.50 39.21 -9.20
C GLY A 327 -37.89 38.09 -10.03
N LEU A 328 -38.65 37.02 -10.26
CA LEU A 328 -38.17 35.89 -11.07
C LEU A 328 -38.14 36.25 -12.57
N GLY A 329 -36.99 36.06 -13.21
CA GLY A 329 -36.79 36.23 -14.65
C GLY A 329 -36.99 37.67 -15.16
N VAL A 330 -36.82 38.69 -14.31
CA VAL A 330 -37.19 40.08 -14.65
C VAL A 330 -36.17 40.82 -15.50
N VAL A 331 -34.96 40.28 -15.74
CA VAL A 331 -33.96 40.91 -16.62
C VAL A 331 -34.57 41.33 -17.97
N CYS A 332 -34.20 42.48 -18.52
CA CYS A 332 -34.76 43.06 -19.76
C CYS A 332 -36.28 43.36 -19.77
N THR A 333 -37.02 43.14 -18.67
CA THR A 333 -38.46 43.44 -18.61
C THR A 333 -38.74 44.86 -18.07
N SER A 334 -40.02 45.21 -17.88
CA SER A 334 -40.41 46.42 -17.15
C SER A 334 -40.20 46.34 -15.63
N ASN A 335 -39.81 45.16 -15.11
CA ASN A 335 -39.55 44.90 -13.69
C ASN A 335 -38.06 44.64 -13.40
N LYS A 336 -37.18 44.97 -14.34
CA LYS A 336 -35.76 44.61 -14.34
C LYS A 336 -34.90 45.21 -13.24
N ALA A 337 -35.41 46.17 -12.46
CA ALA A 337 -34.80 46.73 -11.26
C ALA A 337 -35.42 46.21 -9.95
N ARG A 338 -36.31 45.20 -10.00
CA ARG A 338 -36.88 44.54 -8.83
C ARG A 338 -35.99 43.40 -8.32
N GLY A 339 -34.81 43.74 -7.83
CA GLY A 339 -33.93 42.83 -7.08
C GLY A 339 -33.20 43.59 -6.00
N GLY A 340 -33.02 42.99 -4.83
CA GLY A 340 -32.31 43.63 -3.74
C GLY A 340 -31.73 42.66 -2.73
N THR A 341 -30.61 43.08 -2.14
CA THR A 341 -29.89 42.32 -1.13
C THR A 341 -29.55 43.21 0.06
N GLY A 342 -29.75 42.71 1.27
CA GLY A 342 -29.45 43.42 2.50
C GLY A 342 -28.95 42.51 3.62
N ARG A 343 -27.85 42.91 4.26
CA ARG A 343 -27.29 42.23 5.45
C ARG A 343 -26.80 43.22 6.51
N PRO A 344 -26.73 42.82 7.79
CA PRO A 344 -26.07 43.62 8.82
C PRO A 344 -24.59 43.87 8.51
N VAL A 345 -23.91 42.85 7.97
CA VAL A 345 -22.52 42.87 7.48
C VAL A 345 -22.52 42.60 5.97
N PRO A 346 -22.72 43.64 5.13
CA PRO A 346 -22.83 43.48 3.67
C PRO A 346 -21.46 43.44 2.97
N THR A 347 -20.58 42.53 3.40
CA THR A 347 -19.25 42.32 2.81
C THR A 347 -18.79 40.86 2.97
N GLY A 348 -17.78 40.46 2.21
CA GLY A 348 -17.19 39.12 2.23
C GLY A 348 -17.96 38.09 1.40
N ASP A 349 -17.36 36.91 1.25
CA ASP A 349 -17.89 35.84 0.40
C ASP A 349 -19.35 35.45 0.73
N PRO A 350 -19.75 35.30 2.02
CA PRO A 350 -21.14 35.02 2.32
C PRO A 350 -22.08 36.10 1.81
N PHE A 351 -21.71 37.38 1.70
CA PHE A 351 -22.62 38.39 1.12
C PHE A 351 -22.66 38.32 -0.40
N ASP A 352 -21.51 38.14 -1.03
CA ASP A 352 -21.37 38.19 -2.48
C ASP A 352 -22.00 36.98 -3.17
N VAL A 353 -21.79 35.77 -2.63
CA VAL A 353 -22.27 34.52 -3.24
C VAL A 353 -23.65 34.14 -2.70
N ASP A 354 -23.78 33.89 -1.40
CA ASP A 354 -25.02 33.31 -0.85
C ASP A 354 -26.22 34.27 -0.95
N TYR A 355 -25.99 35.56 -1.26
CA TYR A 355 -27.03 36.56 -1.30
C TYR A 355 -27.04 37.31 -2.64
N VAL A 356 -25.98 38.05 -2.99
CA VAL A 356 -26.04 38.85 -4.23
C VAL A 356 -26.11 37.96 -5.48
N ALA A 357 -25.27 36.92 -5.60
CA ALA A 357 -25.33 36.00 -6.73
C ALA A 357 -26.66 35.22 -6.78
N HIS A 358 -27.20 34.84 -5.61
CA HIS A 358 -28.52 34.20 -5.45
C HIS A 358 -29.67 35.08 -5.96
N GLU A 359 -29.75 36.33 -5.49
CA GLU A 359 -30.82 37.25 -5.87
C GLU A 359 -30.73 37.70 -7.33
N VAL A 360 -29.51 37.88 -7.84
CA VAL A 360 -29.31 38.07 -9.29
C VAL A 360 -29.74 36.82 -10.06
N GLY A 361 -29.61 35.63 -9.46
CA GLY A 361 -30.01 34.35 -10.05
C GLY A 361 -31.51 34.30 -10.30
N HIS A 362 -32.30 34.76 -9.32
CA HIS A 362 -33.73 34.99 -9.49
C HIS A 362 -34.03 36.01 -10.60
N GLN A 363 -33.37 37.17 -10.63
CA GLN A 363 -33.59 38.16 -11.71
C GLN A 363 -33.28 37.58 -13.11
N MET A 364 -32.37 36.60 -13.15
CA MET A 364 -31.97 35.85 -14.34
C MET A 364 -32.79 34.59 -14.58
N GLY A 365 -33.76 34.25 -13.73
CA GLY A 365 -34.76 33.20 -13.96
C GLY A 365 -34.58 31.90 -13.16
N GLY A 366 -33.56 31.79 -12.32
CA GLY A 366 -33.35 30.61 -11.47
C GLY A 366 -34.38 30.52 -10.35
N SER A 367 -35.01 29.35 -10.20
CA SER A 367 -35.86 28.99 -9.07
C SER A 367 -35.05 28.32 -7.96
N HIS A 368 -35.61 28.25 -6.75
CA HIS A 368 -34.97 27.51 -5.66
C HIS A 368 -34.85 26.02 -5.95
N THR A 369 -33.72 25.43 -5.56
CA THR A 369 -33.39 24.02 -5.81
C THR A 369 -33.51 23.10 -4.59
N PHE A 370 -33.69 23.64 -3.39
CA PHE A 370 -33.73 22.85 -2.14
C PHE A 370 -35.07 22.13 -1.91
N ASN A 371 -35.04 20.98 -1.22
CA ASN A 371 -36.22 20.19 -0.85
C ASN A 371 -36.58 20.24 0.66
N GLY A 372 -35.86 21.03 1.45
CA GLY A 372 -36.12 21.20 2.88
C GLY A 372 -37.46 21.83 3.23
N THR A 373 -37.85 21.70 4.50
CA THR A 373 -39.13 22.07 5.08
C THR A 373 -39.03 22.89 6.36
N THR A 374 -37.85 22.97 7.00
CA THR A 374 -37.66 23.67 8.27
C THR A 374 -37.07 25.07 8.14
N SER A 375 -37.36 25.93 9.13
CA SER A 375 -36.87 27.32 9.18
C SER A 375 -37.14 28.08 7.86
N ASN A 376 -36.13 28.65 7.21
CA ASN A 376 -36.32 29.41 5.97
C ASN A 376 -36.66 28.56 4.75
N CYS A 377 -36.36 27.26 4.77
CA CYS A 377 -36.88 26.32 3.77
C CYS A 377 -38.40 26.10 3.93
N GLY A 378 -38.96 26.39 5.11
CA GLY A 378 -40.40 26.36 5.38
C GLY A 378 -41.13 27.60 4.84
N GLY A 379 -42.46 27.64 5.04
CA GLY A 379 -43.24 28.87 4.85
C GLY A 379 -43.50 29.30 3.40
N GLY A 380 -43.22 28.46 2.40
CA GLY A 380 -43.59 28.68 0.99
C GLY A 380 -42.44 29.06 0.05
N ASN A 381 -41.19 29.10 0.54
CA ASN A 381 -40.03 29.39 -0.31
C ASN A 381 -39.61 28.21 -1.20
N ARG A 382 -39.91 26.97 -0.81
CA ARG A 382 -39.62 25.78 -1.60
C ARG A 382 -40.35 25.81 -2.95
N SER A 383 -39.62 25.62 -4.05
CA SER A 383 -40.18 25.48 -5.40
C SER A 383 -40.38 24.01 -5.75
N ALA A 384 -41.61 23.50 -5.68
CA ALA A 384 -41.88 22.06 -5.79
C ALA A 384 -41.48 21.43 -7.12
N SER A 385 -41.56 22.18 -8.23
CA SER A 385 -41.14 21.76 -9.57
C SER A 385 -39.63 21.84 -9.80
N ASN A 386 -38.86 22.32 -8.81
CA ASN A 386 -37.42 22.58 -8.95
C ASN A 386 -36.60 22.06 -7.76
N ALA A 387 -37.22 21.41 -6.78
CA ALA A 387 -36.61 20.97 -5.51
C ALA A 387 -35.79 19.68 -5.66
N TYR A 388 -34.66 19.76 -6.37
CA TYR A 388 -33.77 18.65 -6.69
C TYR A 388 -32.69 18.36 -5.64
N GLU A 389 -32.39 19.30 -4.73
CA GLU A 389 -31.33 19.13 -3.73
C GLU A 389 -31.91 18.75 -2.36
N PRO A 390 -31.34 17.76 -1.65
CA PRO A 390 -31.84 17.35 -0.33
C PRO A 390 -31.63 18.44 0.73
N GLY A 391 -32.52 18.48 1.74
CA GLY A 391 -32.42 19.42 2.85
C GLY A 391 -32.34 20.88 2.38
N SER A 392 -31.40 21.64 2.95
CA SER A 392 -31.11 23.03 2.55
C SER A 392 -30.51 23.18 1.16
N GLY A 393 -30.06 22.08 0.55
CA GLY A 393 -29.19 22.05 -0.62
C GLY A 393 -27.80 22.65 -0.37
N SER A 394 -27.00 22.63 -1.45
CA SER A 394 -25.59 22.97 -1.50
C SER A 394 -25.26 24.07 -2.51
N THR A 395 -26.03 24.24 -3.60
CA THR A 395 -25.70 25.21 -4.67
C THR A 395 -26.25 26.62 -4.45
N ILE A 396 -25.87 27.58 -5.29
CA ILE A 396 -26.23 29.01 -5.15
C ILE A 396 -27.74 29.23 -5.03
N MET A 397 -28.58 28.52 -5.79
CA MET A 397 -30.04 28.71 -5.72
C MET A 397 -30.72 27.88 -4.62
N ALA A 398 -29.93 27.18 -3.80
CA ALA A 398 -30.39 26.53 -2.60
C ALA A 398 -30.30 27.49 -1.39
N TYR A 399 -30.66 26.99 -0.21
CA TYR A 399 -30.68 27.73 1.06
C TYR A 399 -29.62 27.18 2.04
N ALA A 400 -28.43 26.88 1.53
CA ALA A 400 -27.34 26.32 2.32
C ALA A 400 -27.11 27.15 3.61
N GLY A 401 -27.15 26.48 4.77
CA GLY A 401 -26.85 27.10 6.07
C GLY A 401 -28.03 27.75 6.79
N ILE A 402 -29.20 27.90 6.17
CA ILE A 402 -30.32 28.70 6.73
C ILE A 402 -31.63 27.94 6.96
N CYS A 403 -31.63 26.61 6.85
CA CYS A 403 -32.79 25.75 7.07
C CYS A 403 -32.79 25.01 8.42
N GLY A 404 -31.86 25.34 9.32
CA GLY A 404 -31.85 24.83 10.70
C GLY A 404 -31.33 23.39 10.78
N ALA A 405 -32.13 22.46 11.29
CA ALA A 405 -31.75 21.05 11.41
C ALA A 405 -31.55 20.36 10.05
N GLU A 406 -32.07 20.95 8.97
CA GLU A 406 -31.95 20.46 7.60
C GLU A 406 -30.77 21.08 6.82
N ASN A 407 -29.83 21.73 7.51
CA ASN A 407 -28.65 22.32 6.89
C ASN A 407 -27.65 21.24 6.41
N VAL A 408 -27.51 21.10 5.10
CA VAL A 408 -26.52 20.22 4.44
C VAL A 408 -25.10 20.72 4.65
N GLN A 409 -24.92 22.04 4.57
CA GLN A 409 -23.63 22.72 4.76
C GLN A 409 -23.81 24.15 5.25
N ALA A 410 -22.70 24.79 5.61
CA ALA A 410 -22.66 26.14 6.17
C ALA A 410 -22.99 27.25 5.16
N ASN A 411 -22.46 27.15 3.94
CA ASN A 411 -22.54 28.19 2.90
C ASN A 411 -22.63 27.53 1.51
N SER A 412 -23.26 28.17 0.53
CA SER A 412 -23.56 27.58 -0.80
C SER A 412 -22.33 27.47 -1.68
N ASP A 413 -22.01 26.30 -2.21
CA ASP A 413 -20.94 26.16 -3.18
C ASP A 413 -21.18 27.09 -4.39
N PRO A 414 -20.17 27.88 -4.83
CA PRO A 414 -20.38 29.03 -5.71
C PRO A 414 -20.51 28.59 -7.17
N TYR A 415 -21.47 27.70 -7.45
CA TYR A 415 -21.91 27.25 -8.76
C TYR A 415 -23.41 27.01 -8.80
N PHE A 416 -23.97 26.97 -10.01
CA PHE A 416 -25.37 26.69 -10.24
C PHE A 416 -25.63 25.20 -10.45
N HIS A 417 -26.63 24.66 -9.75
CA HIS A 417 -27.17 23.34 -10.03
C HIS A 417 -27.61 23.21 -11.50
N VAL A 418 -27.54 22.02 -12.09
CA VAL A 418 -27.97 21.76 -13.49
C VAL A 418 -29.35 22.37 -13.81
N ARG A 419 -30.31 22.28 -12.89
CA ARG A 419 -31.63 22.92 -13.04
C ARG A 419 -31.58 24.45 -13.16
N SER A 420 -30.72 25.08 -12.36
CA SER A 420 -30.54 26.54 -12.40
C SER A 420 -29.87 26.98 -13.71
N LEU A 421 -28.94 26.16 -14.22
CA LEU A 421 -28.31 26.39 -15.52
C LEU A 421 -29.34 26.40 -16.64
N GLU A 422 -30.22 25.39 -16.71
CA GLU A 422 -31.30 25.31 -17.70
C GLU A 422 -32.16 26.58 -17.70
N GLN A 423 -32.60 27.02 -16.53
CA GLN A 423 -33.49 28.16 -16.37
C GLN A 423 -32.82 29.48 -16.75
N ILE A 424 -31.61 29.72 -16.24
CA ILE A 424 -30.87 30.96 -16.48
C ILE A 424 -30.43 31.05 -17.94
N ILE A 425 -29.95 29.96 -18.53
CA ILE A 425 -29.54 29.91 -19.94
C ILE A 425 -30.75 30.13 -20.86
N ALA A 426 -31.88 29.47 -20.58
CA ALA A 426 -33.09 29.68 -21.36
C ALA A 426 -33.59 31.13 -21.26
N ARG A 427 -33.55 31.73 -20.05
CA ARG A 427 -33.92 33.14 -19.86
C ARG A 427 -32.98 34.09 -20.58
N ARG A 428 -31.67 33.87 -20.48
CA ARG A 428 -30.62 34.64 -21.17
C ARG A 428 -30.85 34.63 -22.68
N ASN A 429 -31.11 33.47 -23.26
CA ASN A 429 -31.36 33.31 -24.69
C ASN A 429 -32.67 34.02 -25.14
N ALA A 430 -33.65 34.14 -24.24
CA ALA A 430 -34.94 34.79 -24.50
C ALA A 430 -35.00 36.29 -24.12
N SER A 431 -33.96 36.84 -23.47
CA SER A 431 -34.01 38.18 -22.84
C SER A 431 -34.02 39.33 -23.87
N GLY A 432 -33.27 39.18 -24.97
CA GLY A 432 -33.26 40.07 -26.13
C GLY A 432 -32.61 41.44 -25.96
N CYS A 433 -32.11 41.81 -24.77
CA CYS A 433 -31.48 43.11 -24.53
C CYS A 433 -29.97 43.08 -24.28
N ALA A 434 -29.38 41.89 -24.10
CA ALA A 434 -27.93 41.74 -23.94
C ALA A 434 -27.15 42.16 -25.18
N VAL A 435 -25.96 42.70 -24.98
CA VAL A 435 -24.94 42.82 -26.02
C VAL A 435 -24.18 41.50 -26.09
N THR A 436 -24.13 40.88 -27.27
CA THR A 436 -23.44 39.60 -27.46
C THR A 436 -22.09 39.77 -28.16
N SER A 437 -21.12 38.95 -27.76
CA SER A 437 -19.83 38.81 -28.43
C SER A 437 -19.39 37.35 -28.47
N ALA A 438 -18.64 36.97 -29.51
CA ALA A 438 -18.01 35.65 -29.57
C ALA A 438 -16.92 35.56 -28.49
N THR A 439 -16.87 34.45 -27.77
CA THR A 439 -15.81 34.14 -26.81
C THR A 439 -14.58 33.55 -27.51
N GLY A 440 -14.80 32.89 -28.66
CA GLY A 440 -13.77 32.08 -29.32
C GLY A 440 -13.61 30.69 -28.70
N ASN A 441 -14.47 30.34 -27.73
CA ASN A 441 -14.51 29.06 -27.04
C ASN A 441 -15.64 28.16 -27.60
N SER A 442 -15.47 26.85 -27.54
CA SER A 442 -16.45 25.83 -27.87
C SER A 442 -16.95 25.19 -26.59
N ALA A 443 -18.23 24.84 -26.53
CA ALA A 443 -18.74 24.12 -25.36
C ALA A 443 -18.13 22.72 -25.28
N PRO A 444 -17.92 22.18 -24.07
CA PRO A 444 -17.58 20.78 -23.90
C PRO A 444 -18.73 19.87 -24.37
N VAL A 445 -18.46 18.58 -24.50
CA VAL A 445 -19.46 17.54 -24.77
C VAL A 445 -19.40 16.51 -23.65
N ALA A 446 -20.48 16.39 -22.87
CA ALA A 446 -20.58 15.44 -21.77
C ALA A 446 -21.05 14.05 -22.23
N ASN A 447 -20.64 13.01 -21.51
CA ASN A 447 -21.09 11.63 -21.69
C ASN A 447 -21.18 10.93 -20.32
N ALA A 448 -22.39 10.68 -19.84
CA ALA A 448 -22.68 10.07 -18.55
C ALA A 448 -22.60 8.53 -18.59
N GLY A 449 -22.40 7.94 -19.77
CA GLY A 449 -22.38 6.50 -19.96
C GLY A 449 -23.79 5.90 -20.08
N PRO A 450 -23.90 4.57 -20.21
CA PRO A 450 -25.18 3.91 -20.46
C PRO A 450 -26.06 3.77 -19.22
N ASP A 451 -27.38 3.89 -19.42
CA ASP A 451 -28.41 3.58 -18.43
C ASP A 451 -28.22 2.19 -17.79
N ARG A 452 -28.56 2.05 -16.50
CA ARG A 452 -28.33 0.81 -15.75
C ARG A 452 -29.43 0.47 -14.76
N THR A 453 -29.60 -0.82 -14.48
CA THR A 453 -30.38 -1.29 -13.33
C THR A 453 -29.45 -1.53 -12.15
N ILE A 454 -29.78 -0.99 -10.98
CA ILE A 454 -29.03 -1.20 -9.74
C ILE A 454 -29.89 -1.89 -8.67
N PRO A 455 -29.31 -2.70 -7.77
CA PRO A 455 -30.04 -3.30 -6.68
C PRO A 455 -30.46 -2.26 -5.65
N ARG A 456 -31.57 -2.51 -4.95
CA ARG A 456 -31.97 -1.67 -3.80
C ARG A 456 -30.96 -1.77 -2.67
N GLY A 457 -30.71 -0.66 -1.98
CA GLY A 457 -29.90 -0.63 -0.77
C GLY A 457 -28.43 -0.97 -1.02
N THR A 458 -27.93 -0.71 -2.23
CA THR A 458 -26.57 -1.06 -2.65
C THR A 458 -25.82 0.18 -3.12
N ALA A 459 -24.53 0.23 -2.79
CA ALA A 459 -23.67 1.35 -3.14
C ALA A 459 -23.23 1.21 -4.59
N PHE A 460 -22.98 2.34 -5.21
CA PHE A 460 -22.44 2.36 -6.56
C PHE A 460 -21.55 3.58 -6.72
N TYR A 461 -20.66 3.55 -7.71
CA TYR A 461 -20.09 4.79 -8.23
C TYR A 461 -20.48 4.96 -9.69
N VAL A 462 -20.61 6.21 -10.08
CA VAL A 462 -20.81 6.63 -11.47
C VAL A 462 -19.48 7.11 -12.03
N SER A 463 -19.28 6.91 -13.32
CA SER A 463 -18.09 7.35 -14.07
C SER A 463 -18.53 7.80 -15.45
N GLY A 464 -18.02 8.92 -15.94
CA GLY A 464 -18.33 9.43 -17.27
C GLY A 464 -17.12 9.98 -17.97
N SER A 465 -17.33 10.60 -19.13
CA SER A 465 -16.27 11.27 -19.88
C SER A 465 -16.78 12.55 -20.52
N ALA A 466 -15.84 13.33 -21.03
CA ALA A 466 -16.15 14.50 -21.81
C ALA A 466 -15.02 14.82 -22.79
N THR A 467 -15.36 15.56 -23.84
CA THR A 467 -14.39 16.10 -24.80
C THR A 467 -14.55 17.59 -24.91
N ASP A 468 -13.43 18.29 -25.05
CA ASP A 468 -13.40 19.72 -25.36
C ASP A 468 -12.63 19.96 -26.66
N ALA A 469 -13.17 20.83 -27.53
CA ALA A 469 -12.61 21.06 -28.86
C ALA A 469 -11.38 22.01 -28.84
N ASP A 470 -11.30 22.87 -27.83
CA ASP A 470 -10.26 23.87 -27.66
C ASP A 470 -9.10 23.36 -26.78
N GLY A 471 -9.31 22.23 -26.10
CA GLY A 471 -8.33 21.56 -25.24
C GLY A 471 -8.31 22.13 -23.81
N ASP A 472 -9.40 22.77 -23.40
CA ASP A 472 -9.56 23.35 -22.08
C ASP A 472 -9.69 22.27 -20.99
N ALA A 473 -9.29 22.64 -19.77
CA ALA A 473 -9.27 21.71 -18.65
C ALA A 473 -10.64 21.58 -17.99
N LEU A 474 -11.19 20.37 -18.03
CA LEU A 474 -12.57 20.11 -17.65
C LEU A 474 -12.77 19.85 -16.16
N THR A 475 -13.89 20.33 -15.62
CA THR A 475 -14.41 19.94 -14.30
C THR A 475 -15.79 19.30 -14.43
N TYR A 476 -16.06 18.34 -13.56
CA TYR A 476 -17.21 17.45 -13.59
C TYR A 476 -18.00 17.59 -12.29
N ALA A 477 -19.33 17.57 -12.41
CA ALA A 477 -20.24 17.46 -11.28
C ALA A 477 -21.31 16.40 -11.59
N TRP A 478 -21.48 15.46 -10.67
CA TRP A 478 -22.55 14.47 -10.72
C TRP A 478 -23.68 14.92 -9.80
N GLU A 479 -24.85 15.20 -10.37
CA GLU A 479 -25.99 15.81 -9.68
C GLU A 479 -27.22 14.89 -9.81
N GLN A 480 -27.98 14.71 -8.73
CA GLN A 480 -29.26 14.01 -8.82
C GLN A 480 -30.33 14.93 -9.42
N TYR A 481 -31.16 14.38 -10.30
CA TYR A 481 -32.20 15.11 -11.03
C TYR A 481 -33.60 14.51 -10.82
N ASP A 482 -33.91 14.12 -9.58
CA ASP A 482 -35.25 13.68 -9.19
C ASP A 482 -35.95 14.68 -8.28
N LEU A 483 -37.26 14.86 -8.50
CA LEU A 483 -38.12 15.58 -7.58
C LEU A 483 -38.72 14.63 -6.53
N GLY A 484 -39.07 15.22 -5.38
CA GLY A 484 -39.76 14.53 -4.30
C GLY A 484 -40.88 15.34 -3.69
N ALA A 485 -41.65 14.70 -2.81
CA ALA A 485 -42.49 15.44 -1.88
C ALA A 485 -41.60 16.31 -0.97
N ALA A 486 -42.18 17.37 -0.41
CA ALA A 486 -41.52 18.12 0.66
C ALA A 486 -41.32 17.17 1.86
N SER A 487 -40.08 16.84 2.16
CA SER A 487 -39.75 15.76 3.08
C SER A 487 -38.50 16.10 3.89
N PRO A 488 -38.34 15.50 5.08
CA PRO A 488 -37.04 15.49 5.72
C PRO A 488 -36.01 14.77 4.82
N PRO A 489 -34.70 14.93 5.11
CA PRO A 489 -33.61 14.46 4.25
C PRO A 489 -33.56 12.93 4.05
N THR A 490 -34.27 12.17 4.88
CA THR A 490 -34.22 10.71 4.93
C THR A 490 -35.35 10.02 4.15
N ASP A 491 -36.15 10.74 3.35
CA ASP A 491 -37.22 10.14 2.56
C ASP A 491 -36.67 9.41 1.31
N PRO A 492 -36.85 8.09 1.19
CA PRO A 492 -36.34 7.32 0.04
C PRO A 492 -37.00 7.67 -1.31
N ASN A 493 -38.08 8.46 -1.31
CA ASN A 493 -38.75 8.96 -2.51
C ASN A 493 -38.33 10.40 -2.86
N GLY A 494 -37.51 11.05 -2.04
CA GLY A 494 -36.98 12.39 -2.29
C GLY A 494 -35.68 12.38 -3.10
N PRO A 495 -35.04 13.56 -3.22
CA PRO A 495 -33.61 13.66 -3.51
C PRO A 495 -32.81 12.91 -2.45
N LEU A 496 -31.95 12.01 -2.90
CA LEU A 496 -31.17 11.07 -2.08
C LEU A 496 -29.72 11.51 -1.90
N PHE A 497 -29.16 12.22 -2.88
CA PHE A 497 -27.75 12.60 -2.91
C PHE A 497 -27.60 14.11 -2.97
N ARG A 498 -26.88 14.70 -2.01
CA ARG A 498 -26.39 16.08 -2.12
C ARG A 498 -25.46 16.24 -3.32
N THR A 499 -25.07 17.47 -3.61
CA THR A 499 -24.05 17.75 -4.62
C THR A 499 -22.79 18.35 -4.00
N PHE A 500 -21.69 18.34 -4.75
CA PHE A 500 -20.37 18.83 -4.36
C PHE A 500 -19.85 19.83 -5.40
N ASN A 501 -18.80 20.58 -5.07
CA ASN A 501 -18.14 21.45 -6.05
C ASN A 501 -17.66 20.65 -7.26
N PRO A 502 -17.78 21.20 -8.49
CA PRO A 502 -17.17 20.61 -9.68
C PRO A 502 -15.66 20.41 -9.47
N GLY A 503 -15.16 19.23 -9.86
CA GLY A 503 -13.74 18.86 -9.71
C GLY A 503 -13.19 18.11 -10.91
N SER A 504 -11.92 17.76 -10.91
CA SER A 504 -11.28 17.03 -12.02
C SER A 504 -11.67 15.55 -12.11
N ALA A 505 -12.23 14.99 -11.03
CA ALA A 505 -12.67 13.60 -11.00
C ALA A 505 -13.96 13.42 -11.82
N ASN A 506 -13.90 12.59 -12.85
CA ASN A 506 -15.03 12.22 -13.71
C ASN A 506 -15.92 11.10 -13.11
N PHE A 507 -15.60 10.64 -11.90
CA PHE A 507 -16.35 9.63 -11.17
C PHE A 507 -16.79 10.14 -9.79
N ARG A 508 -17.83 9.52 -9.23
CA ARG A 508 -18.33 9.82 -7.88
C ARG A 508 -18.95 8.59 -7.25
N TYR A 509 -18.57 8.31 -6.00
CA TYR A 509 -19.24 7.32 -5.15
C TYR A 509 -20.59 7.86 -4.66
N MET A 510 -21.59 6.99 -4.64
CA MET A 510 -22.94 7.27 -4.18
C MET A 510 -23.40 6.19 -3.19
N PRO A 511 -23.44 6.50 -1.88
CA PRO A 511 -22.94 7.70 -1.19
C PRO A 511 -21.43 7.94 -1.27
N ASP A 512 -20.94 9.05 -0.73
CA ASP A 512 -19.51 9.35 -0.63
C ASP A 512 -18.73 8.20 0.02
N TRP A 513 -17.50 8.00 -0.44
CA TRP A 513 -16.67 6.90 0.04
C TRP A 513 -16.47 6.91 1.55
N GLY A 514 -16.37 8.08 2.18
CA GLY A 514 -16.25 8.18 3.62
C GLY A 514 -17.40 7.50 4.36
N GLN A 515 -18.62 7.60 3.84
CA GLN A 515 -19.80 6.92 4.36
C GLN A 515 -19.77 5.42 4.07
N ILE A 516 -19.44 5.01 2.83
CA ILE A 516 -19.32 3.59 2.46
C ILE A 516 -18.28 2.88 3.34
N PHE A 517 -17.09 3.48 3.51
CA PHE A 517 -16.00 2.88 4.26
C PHE A 517 -16.22 2.92 5.78
N SER A 518 -16.79 4.00 6.33
CA SER A 518 -16.97 4.10 7.78
C SER A 518 -18.25 3.43 8.30
N GLY A 519 -19.26 3.24 7.43
CA GLY A 519 -20.61 2.87 7.82
C GLY A 519 -21.38 3.98 8.54
N ALA A 520 -20.84 5.21 8.60
CA ALA A 520 -21.50 6.34 9.27
C ALA A 520 -22.63 6.89 8.39
N ALA A 521 -23.85 6.93 8.92
CA ALA A 521 -24.98 7.48 8.18
C ALA A 521 -24.82 8.99 7.94
N ASP A 522 -24.84 9.41 6.66
CA ASP A 522 -25.05 10.80 6.26
C ASP A 522 -26.52 10.99 5.84
N PRO A 523 -27.33 11.82 6.53
CA PRO A 523 -28.70 12.07 6.14
C PRO A 523 -28.85 12.80 4.79
N TRP A 524 -27.76 13.31 4.20
CA TRP A 524 -27.77 14.00 2.90
C TRP A 524 -27.37 13.09 1.73
N GLU A 525 -26.90 11.88 2.01
CA GLU A 525 -26.57 10.85 1.02
C GLU A 525 -27.10 9.49 1.47
N ILE A 526 -28.29 9.15 1.00
CA ILE A 526 -28.98 7.91 1.39
C ILE A 526 -29.06 6.92 0.24
N MET A 527 -28.85 5.66 0.56
CA MET A 527 -28.88 4.57 -0.42
C MET A 527 -30.29 4.39 -0.99
N PRO A 528 -30.45 4.17 -2.31
CA PRO A 528 -31.77 3.97 -2.92
C PRO A 528 -32.42 2.68 -2.42
N SER A 529 -33.37 2.77 -1.49
CA SER A 529 -33.93 1.60 -0.79
C SER A 529 -35.31 1.15 -1.28
N VAL A 530 -35.86 1.83 -2.28
CA VAL A 530 -37.19 1.55 -2.85
C VAL A 530 -37.11 1.36 -4.36
N ASP A 531 -38.06 0.62 -4.93
CA ASP A 531 -38.13 0.45 -6.39
C ASP A 531 -38.53 1.79 -7.03
N ARG A 532 -37.63 2.37 -7.83
CA ARG A 532 -37.86 3.66 -8.50
C ARG A 532 -36.93 3.84 -9.71
N SER A 533 -37.32 4.72 -10.61
CA SER A 533 -36.34 5.40 -11.47
C SER A 533 -35.61 6.46 -10.65
N LEU A 534 -34.32 6.62 -10.94
CA LEU A 534 -33.43 7.60 -10.34
C LEU A 534 -32.63 8.21 -11.49
N THR A 535 -32.66 9.52 -11.63
CA THR A 535 -31.99 10.24 -12.72
C THR A 535 -30.77 10.95 -12.15
N LEU A 536 -29.61 10.70 -12.75
CA LEU A 536 -28.38 11.43 -12.46
C LEU A 536 -27.96 12.22 -13.70
N ARG A 537 -27.30 13.37 -13.49
CA ARG A 537 -26.74 14.18 -14.57
C ARG A 537 -25.27 14.45 -14.35
N LEU A 538 -24.49 14.29 -15.42
CA LEU A 538 -23.10 14.67 -15.48
C LEU A 538 -22.99 16.06 -16.11
N THR A 539 -22.76 17.08 -15.31
CA THR A 539 -22.51 18.45 -15.78
C THR A 539 -21.01 18.67 -15.94
N VAL A 540 -20.58 19.15 -17.11
CA VAL A 540 -19.17 19.40 -17.44
C VAL A 540 -18.93 20.86 -17.74
N ARG A 541 -17.81 21.41 -17.25
CA ARG A 541 -17.40 22.81 -17.47
C ARG A 541 -15.98 22.85 -18.00
N ASP A 542 -15.73 23.65 -19.04
CA ASP A 542 -14.39 23.86 -19.60
C ASP A 542 -13.51 24.84 -18.80
N ASN A 543 -14.13 25.63 -17.92
CA ASN A 543 -13.45 26.64 -17.10
C ASN A 543 -12.65 27.66 -17.93
N ALA A 544 -13.11 27.99 -19.15
CA ALA A 544 -12.45 28.98 -19.99
C ALA A 544 -12.67 30.41 -19.45
N ALA A 545 -11.57 31.10 -19.11
CA ALA A 545 -11.64 32.48 -18.64
C ALA A 545 -12.14 33.45 -19.72
N GLY A 546 -13.16 34.26 -19.37
CA GLY A 546 -13.79 35.23 -20.28
C GLY A 546 -15.05 34.72 -20.98
N GLY A 547 -15.46 33.48 -20.73
CA GLY A 547 -16.72 32.90 -21.20
C GLY A 547 -16.66 31.38 -21.22
N GLY A 548 -16.97 30.75 -20.09
CA GLY A 548 -16.91 29.31 -19.91
C GLY A 548 -18.09 28.59 -20.53
N GLY A 549 -17.83 27.40 -21.03
CA GLY A 549 -18.78 26.49 -21.61
C GLY A 549 -19.23 25.41 -20.65
N VAL A 550 -20.49 25.02 -20.83
CA VAL A 550 -21.18 24.00 -20.03
C VAL A 550 -22.00 23.11 -20.94
N ASP A 551 -21.99 21.82 -20.63
CA ASP A 551 -22.84 20.80 -21.23
C ASP A 551 -23.20 19.75 -20.17
N ASP A 552 -24.30 19.03 -20.36
CA ASP A 552 -24.73 17.95 -19.47
C ASP A 552 -25.18 16.70 -20.25
N ASP A 553 -25.04 15.54 -19.62
CA ASP A 553 -25.62 14.30 -20.10
C ASP A 553 -26.35 13.55 -18.98
N GLU A 554 -27.42 12.86 -19.35
CA GLU A 554 -28.34 12.20 -18.43
C GLU A 554 -28.05 10.70 -18.32
N LEU A 555 -28.13 10.17 -17.11
CA LEU A 555 -27.97 8.76 -16.78
C LEU A 555 -29.21 8.28 -16.03
N GLU A 556 -29.96 7.37 -16.64
CA GLU A 556 -31.14 6.76 -16.00
C GLU A 556 -30.76 5.48 -15.24
N LEU A 557 -31.11 5.45 -13.96
CA LEU A 557 -30.95 4.31 -13.08
C LEU A 557 -32.30 3.71 -12.70
N THR A 558 -32.47 2.42 -12.98
CA THR A 558 -33.61 1.65 -12.49
C THR A 558 -33.22 0.94 -11.20
N VAL A 559 -33.73 1.41 -10.07
CA VAL A 559 -33.51 0.78 -8.76
C VAL A 559 -34.52 -0.35 -8.60
N LEU A 560 -34.06 -1.60 -8.54
CA LEU A 560 -34.94 -2.78 -8.45
C LEU A 560 -34.19 -3.99 -7.88
N GLY A 561 -34.91 -4.85 -7.15
CA GLY A 561 -34.42 -6.19 -6.78
C GLY A 561 -33.92 -6.31 -5.34
N ALA A 562 -33.24 -7.42 -5.03
CA ALA A 562 -32.64 -7.68 -3.72
C ALA A 562 -31.26 -7.01 -3.64
N PRO A 563 -30.84 -6.54 -2.45
CA PRO A 563 -29.53 -5.88 -2.27
C PRO A 563 -28.36 -6.79 -2.68
N PHE A 564 -27.29 -6.15 -3.13
CA PHE A 564 -25.95 -6.68 -3.14
C PHE A 564 -25.25 -6.24 -1.86
N GLN A 565 -24.81 -7.19 -1.04
CA GLN A 565 -24.25 -6.91 0.28
C GLN A 565 -23.20 -7.97 0.68
N VAL A 566 -22.04 -7.54 1.15
CA VAL A 566 -21.04 -8.37 1.81
C VAL A 566 -21.62 -8.84 3.14
N THR A 567 -21.65 -10.15 3.35
CA THR A 567 -22.24 -10.75 4.56
C THR A 567 -21.19 -11.36 5.48
N TYR A 568 -19.97 -11.62 4.97
CA TYR A 568 -18.84 -12.08 5.77
C TYR A 568 -17.53 -11.95 4.99
N PRO A 569 -16.41 -11.55 5.63
CA PRO A 569 -16.33 -10.88 6.94
C PRO A 569 -17.09 -9.55 6.94
N ASP A 570 -17.75 -9.24 8.05
CA ASP A 570 -18.66 -8.09 8.14
C ASP A 570 -18.54 -7.29 9.45
N GLY A 571 -17.62 -7.67 10.34
CA GLY A 571 -17.29 -6.88 11.52
C GLY A 571 -16.85 -7.67 12.74
N GLY A 572 -15.77 -7.20 13.38
CA GLY A 572 -15.30 -7.71 14.66
C GLY A 572 -14.56 -9.05 14.59
N GLU A 573 -14.41 -9.65 13.41
CA GLU A 573 -13.57 -10.82 13.22
C GLU A 573 -12.09 -10.49 13.45
N SER A 574 -11.32 -11.54 13.72
CA SER A 574 -9.86 -11.47 13.88
C SER A 574 -9.25 -12.60 13.07
N PHE A 575 -8.47 -12.23 12.06
CA PHE A 575 -7.79 -13.18 11.17
C PHE A 575 -6.28 -13.11 11.34
N THR A 576 -5.62 -14.17 10.92
CA THR A 576 -4.16 -14.17 10.75
C THR A 576 -3.81 -14.01 9.27
N GLY A 577 -2.83 -13.17 8.95
CA GLY A 577 -2.31 -13.05 7.57
C GLY A 577 -1.93 -14.41 7.00
N GLY A 578 -2.31 -14.71 5.75
CA GLY A 578 -2.11 -16.02 5.11
C GLY A 578 -3.22 -17.05 5.35
N GLU A 579 -4.15 -16.78 6.26
CA GLU A 579 -5.32 -17.64 6.50
C GLU A 579 -6.29 -17.62 5.30
N PRO A 580 -6.78 -18.79 4.83
CA PRO A 580 -7.84 -18.82 3.83
C PRO A 580 -9.17 -18.42 4.46
N VAL A 581 -9.76 -17.34 3.96
CA VAL A 581 -11.04 -16.81 4.42
C VAL A 581 -12.08 -17.00 3.33
N THR A 582 -13.22 -17.59 3.68
CA THR A 582 -14.38 -17.62 2.78
C THR A 582 -15.09 -16.29 2.87
N VAL A 583 -15.06 -15.50 1.82
CA VAL A 583 -15.88 -14.29 1.69
C VAL A 583 -17.27 -14.71 1.19
N THR A 584 -18.34 -14.12 1.76
CA THR A 584 -19.72 -14.34 1.31
C THR A 584 -20.45 -13.02 1.09
N TRP A 585 -21.37 -13.00 0.13
CA TRP A 585 -22.18 -11.84 -0.21
C TRP A 585 -23.54 -12.25 -0.80
N ASP A 586 -24.53 -11.38 -0.67
CA ASP A 586 -25.78 -11.46 -1.40
C ASP A 586 -25.56 -11.02 -2.85
N VAL A 587 -25.95 -11.86 -3.81
CA VAL A 587 -25.52 -11.72 -5.23
C VAL A 587 -26.08 -10.50 -5.96
N GLY A 588 -27.16 -9.86 -5.48
CA GLY A 588 -27.77 -8.68 -6.10
C GLY A 588 -28.26 -8.90 -7.54
N GLY A 589 -29.57 -8.85 -7.78
CA GLY A 589 -30.17 -9.34 -9.05
C GLY A 589 -29.70 -8.66 -10.35
N SER A 590 -29.17 -7.44 -10.30
CA SER A 590 -28.68 -6.69 -11.47
C SER A 590 -27.15 -6.55 -11.54
N VAL A 591 -26.44 -7.23 -10.66
CA VAL A 591 -24.97 -7.29 -10.66
C VAL A 591 -24.50 -8.26 -11.74
N GLY A 592 -23.41 -7.91 -12.40
CA GLY A 592 -22.75 -8.69 -13.45
C GLY A 592 -22.37 -10.09 -13.01
N ALA A 593 -22.03 -10.93 -13.99
CA ALA A 593 -21.76 -12.36 -13.78
C ALA A 593 -20.48 -12.64 -12.98
N SER A 594 -19.64 -11.64 -12.75
CA SER A 594 -18.37 -11.78 -12.04
C SER A 594 -18.10 -10.55 -11.18
N VAL A 595 -17.39 -10.79 -10.08
CA VAL A 595 -16.98 -9.76 -9.12
C VAL A 595 -15.47 -9.81 -8.87
N LYS A 596 -14.94 -8.70 -8.39
CA LYS A 596 -13.60 -8.55 -7.82
C LYS A 596 -13.70 -8.46 -6.31
N ILE A 597 -12.68 -8.94 -5.61
CA ILE A 597 -12.62 -8.91 -4.14
C ILE A 597 -11.32 -8.22 -3.72
N TYR A 598 -11.44 -7.22 -2.85
CA TYR A 598 -10.33 -6.47 -2.29
C TYR A 598 -10.35 -6.51 -0.76
N LEU A 599 -9.16 -6.43 -0.17
CA LEU A 599 -8.96 -5.99 1.21
C LEU A 599 -8.75 -4.49 1.21
N VAL A 600 -9.48 -3.78 2.07
CA VAL A 600 -9.38 -2.33 2.27
C VAL A 600 -8.89 -2.03 3.68
N THR A 601 -7.91 -1.15 3.81
CA THR A 601 -7.40 -0.65 5.10
C THR A 601 -6.81 0.75 4.95
N GLY A 602 -7.20 1.68 5.82
CA GLY A 602 -6.54 2.97 6.07
C GLY A 602 -6.13 3.86 4.88
N GLY A 603 -6.62 3.64 3.66
CA GLY A 603 -5.98 4.27 2.49
C GLY A 603 -5.73 3.39 1.29
N SER A 604 -5.72 2.07 1.48
CA SER A 604 -5.09 1.14 0.57
C SER A 604 -6.03 -0.01 0.21
N PHE A 605 -5.87 -0.49 -1.03
CA PHE A 605 -6.59 -1.64 -1.56
C PHE A 605 -5.58 -2.71 -1.94
N VAL A 606 -5.80 -3.92 -1.44
CA VAL A 606 -5.06 -5.11 -1.88
C VAL A 606 -6.05 -5.98 -2.63
N THR A 607 -5.79 -6.26 -3.90
CA THR A 607 -6.65 -7.16 -4.67
C THR A 607 -6.45 -8.59 -4.17
N LEU A 608 -7.52 -9.20 -3.66
CA LEU A 608 -7.55 -10.58 -3.20
C LEU A 608 -7.97 -11.54 -4.32
N ASN A 609 -8.91 -11.12 -5.16
CA ASN A 609 -9.33 -11.86 -6.35
C ASN A 609 -9.71 -10.89 -7.48
N VAL A 610 -9.09 -11.07 -8.65
CA VAL A 610 -9.28 -10.22 -9.84
C VAL A 610 -10.53 -10.58 -10.66
N SER A 611 -11.13 -11.76 -10.43
CA SER A 611 -12.36 -12.21 -11.07
C SER A 611 -12.84 -13.54 -10.49
N THR A 612 -14.00 -13.55 -9.84
CA THR A 612 -14.73 -14.77 -9.46
C THR A 612 -16.20 -14.68 -9.90
N PRO A 613 -16.91 -15.79 -10.20
CA PRO A 613 -18.34 -15.75 -10.45
C PRO A 613 -19.11 -15.04 -9.34
N ASN A 614 -20.15 -14.29 -9.70
CA ASN A 614 -21.07 -13.72 -8.74
C ASN A 614 -22.10 -14.77 -8.28
N ASP A 615 -21.67 -15.73 -7.46
CA ASP A 615 -22.50 -16.82 -6.93
C ASP A 615 -22.66 -16.81 -5.39
N GLY A 616 -22.10 -15.80 -4.74
CA GLY A 616 -22.30 -15.46 -3.33
C GLY A 616 -21.21 -15.97 -2.39
N SER A 617 -20.16 -16.64 -2.89
CA SER A 617 -19.03 -17.04 -2.05
C SER A 617 -17.74 -17.26 -2.82
N GLU A 618 -16.61 -16.85 -2.25
CA GLU A 618 -15.27 -17.13 -2.78
C GLU A 618 -14.29 -17.33 -1.64
N GLN A 619 -13.36 -18.28 -1.78
CA GLN A 619 -12.25 -18.42 -0.83
C GLN A 619 -11.08 -17.55 -1.28
N VAL A 620 -10.64 -16.64 -0.42
CA VAL A 620 -9.50 -15.75 -0.64
C VAL A 620 -8.42 -15.98 0.41
N ILE A 621 -7.19 -15.55 0.13
CA ILE A 621 -6.08 -15.58 1.10
C ILE A 621 -5.80 -14.14 1.50
N LEU A 622 -5.88 -13.85 2.81
CA LEU A 622 -5.51 -12.54 3.32
C LEU A 622 -3.98 -12.35 3.28
N PRO A 623 -3.47 -11.14 2.99
CA PRO A 623 -2.03 -10.91 2.87
C PRO A 623 -1.30 -11.06 4.20
N CYS A 624 -0.07 -11.59 4.16
CA CYS A 624 0.82 -11.70 5.33
C CYS A 624 1.64 -10.42 5.56
N GLY A 625 2.24 -10.25 6.74
CA GLY A 625 3.13 -9.12 7.05
C GLY A 625 2.40 -7.81 7.37
N TYR A 626 1.09 -7.86 7.57
CA TYR A 626 0.26 -6.71 7.94
C TYR A 626 -0.36 -6.91 9.32
N THR A 627 -0.34 -5.86 10.13
CA THR A 627 -1.18 -5.76 11.33
C THR A 627 -2.10 -4.57 11.17
N ILE A 628 -3.40 -4.82 11.00
CA ILE A 628 -4.43 -3.80 10.78
C ILE A 628 -5.63 -4.04 11.69
N THR A 629 -6.31 -2.96 12.07
CA THR A 629 -7.50 -3.00 12.94
C THR A 629 -8.75 -2.46 12.24
N ASP A 630 -8.60 -2.02 11.00
CA ASP A 630 -9.62 -1.35 10.19
C ASP A 630 -9.85 -2.08 8.85
N GLY A 631 -9.56 -3.39 8.80
CA GLY A 631 -9.70 -4.21 7.60
C GLY A 631 -11.16 -4.39 7.20
N ARG A 632 -11.46 -4.24 5.91
CA ARG A 632 -12.80 -4.49 5.34
C ARG A 632 -12.67 -5.25 4.03
N ILE A 633 -13.64 -6.09 3.74
CA ILE A 633 -13.77 -6.69 2.41
C ILE A 633 -14.62 -5.78 1.55
N TRP A 634 -14.13 -5.49 0.36
CA TRP A 634 -14.86 -4.83 -0.71
C TRP A 634 -15.09 -5.85 -1.82
N VAL A 635 -16.35 -6.11 -2.16
CA VAL A 635 -16.74 -6.83 -3.36
C VAL A 635 -17.29 -5.84 -4.41
N GLU A 636 -16.73 -5.85 -5.61
CA GLU A 636 -17.08 -4.95 -6.71
C GLU A 636 -17.53 -5.75 -7.93
N GLU A 637 -18.54 -5.26 -8.64
CA GLU A 637 -18.92 -5.80 -9.94
C GLU A 637 -17.78 -5.66 -10.98
N LEU A 638 -17.55 -6.71 -11.77
CA LEU A 638 -16.67 -6.65 -12.94
C LEU A 638 -17.46 -6.23 -14.20
N THR A 639 -17.53 -4.93 -14.47
CA THR A 639 -18.45 -4.35 -15.47
C THR A 639 -17.96 -4.42 -16.92
N GLY A 640 -16.66 -4.65 -17.17
CA GLY A 640 -16.09 -4.72 -18.53
C GLY A 640 -16.18 -3.43 -19.36
N VAL A 641 -16.79 -2.37 -18.80
CA VAL A 641 -16.93 -1.03 -19.38
C VAL A 641 -16.16 -0.04 -18.50
N ALA A 642 -15.53 0.97 -19.12
CA ALA A 642 -14.78 1.99 -18.38
C ALA A 642 -15.69 3.09 -17.81
N GLU A 643 -16.82 3.35 -18.46
CA GLU A 643 -17.78 4.42 -18.16
C GLU A 643 -19.14 3.83 -17.78
N GLY A 644 -19.92 4.60 -17.01
CA GLY A 644 -21.23 4.24 -16.49
C GLY A 644 -21.20 3.92 -15.00
N VAL A 645 -22.13 3.07 -14.57
CA VAL A 645 -22.36 2.72 -13.16
C VAL A 645 -21.67 1.43 -12.78
N HIS A 646 -21.02 1.40 -11.62
CA HIS A 646 -20.32 0.25 -11.07
C HIS A 646 -20.87 -0.05 -9.69
N ILE A 647 -21.38 -1.27 -9.52
CA ILE A 647 -22.04 -1.71 -8.30
C ILE A 647 -20.99 -2.29 -7.33
N LEU A 648 -21.09 -1.94 -6.05
CA LEU A 648 -20.19 -2.44 -5.03
C LEU A 648 -20.85 -2.55 -3.66
N ASP A 649 -20.19 -3.29 -2.79
CA ASP A 649 -20.46 -3.25 -1.37
C ASP A 649 -19.18 -3.49 -0.55
N VAL A 650 -19.17 -2.99 0.69
CA VAL A 650 -18.04 -3.08 1.62
C VAL A 650 -18.58 -3.57 2.96
N SER A 651 -17.84 -4.43 3.67
CA SER A 651 -18.16 -4.87 5.04
C SER A 651 -18.67 -3.73 5.91
N ASP A 652 -19.74 -3.95 6.68
CA ASP A 652 -20.41 -2.96 7.53
C ASP A 652 -19.54 -2.50 8.70
N ALA A 653 -18.73 -3.40 9.26
CA ALA A 653 -17.73 -3.08 10.29
C ALA A 653 -16.34 -3.66 9.96
N ALA A 654 -15.32 -3.07 10.61
CA ALA A 654 -13.95 -3.50 10.45
C ALA A 654 -13.68 -4.83 11.16
N PHE A 655 -12.85 -5.67 10.55
CA PHE A 655 -12.15 -6.78 11.19
C PHE A 655 -10.68 -6.42 11.45
N SER A 656 -10.04 -7.23 12.27
CA SER A 656 -8.60 -7.13 12.51
C SER A 656 -7.84 -8.24 11.80
N LEU A 657 -6.66 -7.91 11.31
CA LEU A 657 -5.70 -8.84 10.75
C LEU A 657 -4.41 -8.68 11.54
N THR A 658 -3.90 -9.77 12.09
CA THR A 658 -2.59 -9.80 12.76
C THR A 658 -1.67 -10.72 11.99
N ASP A 659 -0.36 -10.47 12.07
CA ASP A 659 0.60 -11.47 11.65
C ASP A 659 0.78 -12.47 12.80
N GLY A 660 0.73 -13.76 12.49
CA GLY A 660 0.97 -14.79 13.48
C GLY A 660 2.48 -14.97 13.69
N THR A 661 2.88 -15.53 14.83
CA THR A 661 4.28 -15.92 15.06
C THR A 661 4.41 -17.44 14.91
N PRO A 662 5.31 -17.95 14.05
CA PRO A 662 5.61 -19.38 13.98
C PRO A 662 6.36 -19.85 15.24
N ASP A 663 6.34 -21.16 15.45
CA ASP A 663 7.13 -21.85 16.48
C ASP A 663 7.45 -23.24 15.95
N PHE A 664 8.58 -23.36 15.25
CA PHE A 664 9.06 -24.61 14.70
C PHE A 664 9.72 -25.43 15.79
N THR A 665 9.25 -26.66 15.95
CA THR A 665 9.73 -27.53 17.02
C THR A 665 9.77 -28.97 16.55
N GLN A 666 10.65 -29.76 17.16
CA GLN A 666 10.67 -31.19 16.88
C GLN A 666 9.30 -31.84 17.14
N TYR A 667 8.87 -32.68 16.21
CA TYR A 667 7.62 -33.40 16.30
C TYR A 667 7.83 -34.84 15.87
N THR A 668 7.55 -35.78 16.77
CA THR A 668 7.59 -37.21 16.46
C THR A 668 6.26 -37.63 15.84
N VAL A 669 6.27 -37.96 14.55
CA VAL A 669 5.09 -38.50 13.87
C VAL A 669 4.69 -39.84 14.50
N SER A 670 3.39 -40.09 14.65
CA SER A 670 2.90 -41.37 15.17
C SER A 670 3.44 -42.55 14.35
N GLY A 671 4.10 -43.50 15.02
CA GLY A 671 4.76 -44.64 14.38
C GLY A 671 6.22 -44.40 13.98
N PHE A 672 6.76 -43.19 14.17
CA PHE A 672 8.19 -42.95 14.09
C PHE A 672 8.81 -43.13 15.48
N ALA A 673 10.04 -43.65 15.52
CA ALA A 673 10.77 -43.78 16.77
C ALA A 673 11.25 -42.42 17.30
N ASP A 674 11.49 -41.47 16.41
CA ASP A 674 11.97 -40.13 16.73
C ASP A 674 11.65 -39.10 15.62
N ALA A 675 11.99 -37.83 15.84
CA ALA A 675 11.89 -36.74 14.88
C ALA A 675 12.94 -36.82 13.76
N VAL A 676 14.11 -37.42 14.00
CA VAL A 676 15.07 -37.79 12.95
C VAL A 676 15.43 -39.27 13.08
N VAL A 677 15.24 -40.04 12.01
CA VAL A 677 15.30 -41.51 12.06
C VAL A 677 16.06 -42.07 10.87
N ALA A 678 17.03 -42.95 11.11
CA ALA A 678 17.63 -43.80 10.09
C ALA A 678 16.89 -45.14 9.98
N ASN A 679 16.63 -45.61 8.76
CA ASN A 679 15.95 -46.88 8.49
C ASN A 679 16.59 -47.61 7.29
N SER A 680 16.40 -48.94 7.20
CA SER A 680 16.81 -49.75 6.05
C SER A 680 15.78 -49.74 4.92
N SER A 681 14.60 -49.17 5.14
CA SER A 681 13.53 -49.07 4.14
C SER A 681 12.70 -47.79 4.25
N ASN A 682 11.99 -47.46 3.18
CA ASN A 682 11.17 -46.25 3.11
C ASN A 682 9.92 -46.30 4.02
N THR A 683 9.54 -47.47 4.57
CA THR A 683 8.36 -47.65 5.44
C THR A 683 8.62 -48.71 6.52
N GLY A 684 8.15 -48.51 7.75
CA GLY A 684 8.18 -49.54 8.81
C GLY A 684 8.89 -49.12 10.11
N ASP A 685 8.91 -50.06 11.07
CA ASP A 685 9.59 -49.95 12.37
C ASP A 685 11.12 -49.78 12.22
N LEU A 686 11.81 -49.46 13.31
CA LEU A 686 13.27 -49.45 13.33
C LEU A 686 13.82 -50.82 12.93
N PRO A 687 14.82 -50.88 12.02
CA PRO A 687 15.43 -52.15 11.66
C PRO A 687 16.25 -52.69 12.82
N VAL A 688 16.43 -54.02 12.85
CA VAL A 688 17.33 -54.65 13.83
C VAL A 688 18.77 -54.14 13.64
N ASN A 689 19.21 -53.90 12.40
CA ASN A 689 20.53 -53.34 12.06
C ASN A 689 20.43 -52.39 10.85
N LEU A 690 21.28 -51.37 10.81
CA LEU A 690 21.52 -50.52 9.64
C LEU A 690 22.82 -50.99 8.97
N SER A 691 22.82 -51.33 7.68
CA SER A 691 24.02 -51.88 7.03
C SER A 691 24.88 -50.78 6.41
N GLY A 692 26.04 -50.50 6.99
CA GLY A 692 27.02 -49.57 6.42
C GLY A 692 27.72 -50.17 5.20
N ASP A 693 28.03 -49.34 4.20
CA ASP A 693 28.75 -49.68 2.96
C ASP A 693 28.11 -50.78 2.05
N VAL A 694 27.11 -51.51 2.53
CA VAL A 694 26.51 -52.68 1.85
C VAL A 694 25.15 -52.34 1.23
N ALA A 695 24.31 -51.58 1.93
CA ALA A 695 22.97 -51.24 1.48
C ALA A 695 22.65 -49.78 1.78
N PRO A 696 21.90 -49.09 0.89
CA PRO A 696 21.50 -47.73 1.16
C PRO A 696 20.47 -47.66 2.30
N SER A 697 20.49 -46.55 3.01
CA SER A 697 19.55 -46.22 4.07
C SER A 697 18.53 -45.18 3.61
N TYR A 698 17.41 -45.14 4.33
CA TYR A 698 16.36 -44.13 4.20
C TYR A 698 16.34 -43.33 5.49
N LEU A 699 16.49 -42.03 5.36
CA LEU A 699 16.54 -41.09 6.49
C LEU A 699 15.21 -40.37 6.53
N ARG A 700 14.57 -40.30 7.68
CA ARG A 700 13.31 -39.58 7.87
C ARG A 700 13.52 -38.45 8.83
N TRP A 701 12.75 -37.40 8.62
CA TRP A 701 12.74 -36.25 9.50
C TRP A 701 11.33 -35.72 9.65
N SER A 702 11.07 -35.06 10.79
CA SER A 702 9.80 -34.42 11.07
C SER A 702 9.92 -33.29 12.08
N PHE A 703 9.05 -32.29 11.90
CA PHE A 703 8.87 -31.17 12.81
C PHE A 703 7.43 -30.65 12.72
N ALA A 704 7.04 -29.74 13.59
CA ALA A 704 5.75 -29.07 13.53
C ALA A 704 5.89 -27.56 13.74
N ASN A 705 4.94 -26.81 13.20
CA ASN A 705 4.71 -25.43 13.60
C ASN A 705 3.61 -25.41 14.66
N LEU A 706 3.97 -25.16 15.92
CA LEU A 706 3.02 -24.99 17.03
C LEU A 706 2.56 -23.54 17.18
N GLY A 707 3.14 -22.63 16.41
CA GLY A 707 2.79 -21.22 16.35
C GLY A 707 1.47 -20.97 15.62
N SER A 708 1.05 -19.71 15.65
CA SER A 708 -0.20 -19.25 15.05
C SER A 708 -0.05 -18.74 13.61
N ALA A 709 1.19 -18.61 13.12
CA ALA A 709 1.48 -18.07 11.79
C ALA A 709 0.95 -18.94 10.65
N TYR A 710 0.33 -18.26 9.68
CA TYR A 710 0.31 -18.67 8.28
C TYR A 710 1.34 -17.82 7.54
N GLY A 711 2.26 -18.44 6.81
CA GLY A 711 3.30 -17.70 6.10
C GLY A 711 3.09 -17.75 4.60
N CYS A 712 3.19 -16.58 3.97
CA CYS A 712 3.15 -16.42 2.52
C CYS A 712 4.46 -16.86 1.87
N ASP A 713 5.58 -16.72 2.60
CA ASP A 713 6.89 -17.22 2.21
C ASP A 713 7.24 -18.45 3.03
N GLY A 714 7.69 -19.51 2.37
CA GLY A 714 8.22 -20.68 3.05
C GLY A 714 9.64 -20.42 3.56
N PHE A 715 10.11 -21.26 4.46
CA PHE A 715 11.46 -21.18 5.03
C PHE A 715 12.31 -22.37 4.62
N ARG A 716 13.62 -22.19 4.57
CA ARG A 716 14.57 -23.26 4.22
C ARG A 716 14.72 -24.24 5.39
N ASN A 717 14.90 -25.51 5.05
CA ASN A 717 15.20 -26.58 5.99
C ASN A 717 16.33 -27.43 5.40
N ASP A 718 17.23 -27.89 6.27
CA ASP A 718 18.36 -28.72 5.89
C ASP A 718 18.34 -30.04 6.67
N LEU A 719 18.59 -31.15 5.97
CA LEU A 719 18.88 -32.46 6.55
C LEU A 719 20.35 -32.79 6.35
N ASN A 720 21.05 -33.07 7.44
CA ASN A 720 22.49 -33.24 7.48
C ASN A 720 22.86 -34.60 8.07
N LEU A 721 23.92 -35.21 7.54
CA LEU A 721 24.58 -36.38 8.10
C LEU A 721 26.03 -36.01 8.35
N ASP A 722 26.44 -36.05 9.62
CA ASP A 722 27.72 -35.54 10.09
C ASP A 722 27.95 -34.10 9.62
N ASP A 723 29.04 -33.84 8.90
CA ASP A 723 29.43 -32.55 8.34
C ASP A 723 28.90 -32.29 6.91
N GLU A 724 28.04 -33.18 6.38
CA GLU A 724 27.47 -33.06 5.03
C GLU A 724 25.97 -32.74 5.03
N THR A 725 25.56 -31.75 4.25
CA THR A 725 24.14 -31.49 3.95
C THR A 725 23.64 -32.43 2.85
N LEU A 726 22.73 -33.33 3.19
CA LEU A 726 22.16 -34.31 2.28
C LEU A 726 21.02 -33.75 1.43
N GLN A 727 20.15 -32.93 2.04
CA GLN A 727 18.98 -32.39 1.36
C GLN A 727 18.61 -31.01 1.92
N GLN A 728 18.16 -30.13 1.02
CA GLN A 728 17.61 -28.81 1.34
C GLN A 728 16.25 -28.64 0.67
N TRP A 729 15.30 -28.01 1.35
CA TRP A 729 13.98 -27.72 0.78
C TRP A 729 13.34 -26.52 1.47
N THR A 730 12.29 -25.98 0.84
CA THR A 730 11.47 -24.91 1.40
C THR A 730 10.14 -25.46 1.90
N THR A 731 9.74 -25.11 3.12
CA THR A 731 8.47 -25.56 3.72
C THR A 731 7.52 -24.38 3.86
N PRO A 732 6.25 -24.47 3.41
CA PRO A 732 5.25 -23.44 3.68
C PRO A 732 4.92 -23.41 5.17
N ILE A 733 4.58 -22.24 5.71
CA ILE A 733 4.23 -22.10 7.12
C ILE A 733 2.71 -22.23 7.26
N ARG A 734 2.27 -23.20 8.06
CA ARG A 734 0.86 -23.43 8.40
C ARG A 734 0.76 -23.69 9.89
N PRO A 735 -0.23 -23.13 10.60
CA PRO A 735 -0.36 -23.33 12.03
C PRO A 735 -0.81 -24.76 12.32
N SER A 736 -0.32 -25.31 13.43
CA SER A 736 -0.64 -26.67 13.90
C SER A 736 -0.36 -27.77 12.87
N ALA A 737 0.50 -27.52 11.89
CA ALA A 737 0.86 -28.49 10.87
C ALA A 737 2.14 -29.23 11.27
N ALA A 738 2.12 -30.55 11.09
CA ALA A 738 3.30 -31.38 11.13
C ALA A 738 3.82 -31.63 9.71
N TYR A 739 5.13 -31.56 9.54
CA TYR A 739 5.85 -31.80 8.30
C TYR A 739 6.73 -33.00 8.47
N TRP A 740 6.79 -33.86 7.44
CA TRP A 740 7.70 -34.99 7.41
C TRP A 740 8.04 -35.37 5.98
N LEU A 741 9.27 -35.83 5.78
CA LEU A 741 9.73 -36.36 4.50
C LEU A 741 10.70 -37.52 4.75
N ALA A 742 10.93 -38.29 3.70
CA ALA A 742 12.01 -39.27 3.65
C ALA A 742 13.04 -38.83 2.61
N ALA A 743 14.31 -38.86 3.00
CA ALA A 743 15.47 -38.74 2.14
C ALA A 743 16.07 -40.13 1.84
N GLY A 744 16.50 -40.33 0.60
CA GLY A 744 17.20 -41.55 0.18
C GLY A 744 16.52 -42.28 -0.98
N PRO A 745 17.12 -43.41 -1.43
CA PRO A 745 18.23 -44.15 -0.81
C PRO A 745 19.57 -43.38 -0.72
N VAL A 746 20.20 -43.33 0.46
CA VAL A 746 21.53 -42.73 0.70
C VAL A 746 22.52 -43.81 1.15
N ALA A 747 23.71 -43.84 0.56
CA ALA A 747 24.78 -44.72 1.03
C ALA A 747 25.44 -44.10 2.26
N VAL A 748 25.49 -44.83 3.37
CA VAL A 748 26.15 -44.41 4.62
C VAL A 748 27.23 -45.42 4.94
N ARG A 749 28.40 -44.94 5.36
CA ARG A 749 29.51 -45.80 5.78
C ARG A 749 29.15 -46.49 7.09
N GLY A 750 29.76 -47.65 7.33
CA GLY A 750 29.71 -48.26 8.66
C GLY A 750 30.31 -47.33 9.71
N GLY A 751 29.85 -47.41 10.95
CA GLY A 751 30.32 -46.55 12.03
C GLY A 751 29.18 -45.83 12.77
N ARG A 752 29.54 -44.89 13.63
CA ARG A 752 28.61 -44.03 14.36
C ARG A 752 28.59 -42.65 13.73
N HIS A 753 27.40 -42.21 13.35
CA HIS A 753 27.18 -40.96 12.62
C HIS A 753 26.05 -40.17 13.26
N THR A 754 26.10 -38.84 13.14
CA THR A 754 25.08 -37.94 13.65
C THR A 754 24.16 -37.50 12.52
N LEU A 755 22.88 -37.87 12.59
CA LEU A 755 21.83 -37.40 11.71
C LEU A 755 21.12 -36.22 12.37
N TRP A 756 21.07 -35.07 11.71
CA TRP A 756 20.49 -33.86 12.30
C TRP A 756 19.79 -32.98 11.26
N GLN A 757 18.80 -32.23 11.73
CA GLN A 757 18.05 -31.27 10.92
C GLN A 757 18.19 -29.87 11.49
N THR A 758 18.11 -28.88 10.60
CA THR A 758 17.95 -27.46 10.97
C THR A 758 16.75 -26.86 10.25
N MET A 759 15.86 -26.27 11.03
CA MET A 759 14.73 -25.47 10.58
C MET A 759 15.17 -24.00 10.53
N ASP A 760 14.78 -23.30 9.47
CA ASP A 760 15.11 -21.88 9.25
C ASP A 760 16.58 -21.51 9.55
N PRO A 761 17.57 -22.13 8.88
CA PRO A 761 18.98 -21.90 9.18
C PRO A 761 19.45 -20.47 8.85
N GLU A 762 18.65 -19.71 8.09
CA GLU A 762 18.93 -18.32 7.71
C GLU A 762 18.26 -17.32 8.66
N ASN A 763 17.46 -17.80 9.63
CA ASN A 763 16.71 -17.01 10.59
C ASN A 763 15.81 -15.95 9.91
N VAL A 764 15.20 -16.33 8.79
CA VAL A 764 14.36 -15.43 7.98
C VAL A 764 12.96 -15.25 8.57
N GLN A 765 12.50 -16.18 9.40
CA GLN A 765 11.24 -16.13 10.14
C GLN A 765 11.54 -15.92 11.62
N ALA A 766 10.91 -14.93 12.24
CA ALA A 766 11.03 -14.73 13.67
C ALA A 766 10.08 -15.69 14.41
N GLU A 767 10.62 -16.50 15.33
CA GLU A 767 9.87 -17.55 16.02
C GLU A 767 9.59 -17.21 17.49
N LEU A 768 8.65 -17.95 18.12
CA LEU A 768 8.43 -17.83 19.57
C LEU A 768 9.61 -18.34 20.40
N ASP A 769 10.33 -19.33 19.88
CA ASP A 769 11.57 -19.88 20.42
C ASP A 769 12.55 -20.09 19.26
N GLU A 770 13.67 -19.39 19.26
CA GLU A 770 14.72 -19.53 18.24
C GLU A 770 15.75 -20.60 18.63
N THR A 771 15.60 -21.22 19.81
CA THR A 771 16.62 -22.08 20.40
C THR A 771 16.42 -23.57 20.12
N ASN A 772 15.27 -23.94 19.53
CA ASN A 772 14.86 -25.32 19.21
C ASN A 772 14.86 -25.62 17.70
N ASN A 773 15.49 -24.76 16.90
CA ASN A 773 15.57 -24.89 15.44
C ASN A 773 16.47 -26.02 14.96
N MET A 774 17.17 -26.71 15.86
CA MET A 774 18.04 -27.84 15.52
C MET A 774 17.66 -29.07 16.31
N TYR A 775 17.65 -30.22 15.65
CA TYR A 775 17.42 -31.51 16.31
C TYR A 775 18.23 -32.62 15.66
N GLY A 776 18.94 -33.40 16.46
CA GLY A 776 19.84 -34.46 15.98
C GLY A 776 19.83 -35.70 16.87
N ARG A 777 20.20 -36.82 16.26
CA ARG A 777 20.46 -38.10 16.94
C ARG A 777 21.61 -38.86 16.29
N GLN A 778 22.28 -39.66 17.10
CA GLN A 778 23.31 -40.58 16.61
C GLN A 778 22.72 -41.93 16.26
N TRP A 779 23.22 -42.49 15.17
CA TRP A 779 22.85 -43.80 14.66
C TRP A 779 24.12 -44.59 14.33
N VAL A 780 24.04 -45.91 14.49
CA VAL A 780 25.13 -46.83 14.19
C VAL A 780 24.78 -47.66 12.97
N TRP A 781 25.62 -47.57 11.94
CA TRP A 781 25.59 -48.47 10.81
C TRP A 781 26.59 -49.60 11.06
N THR A 782 26.10 -50.83 11.08
CA THR A 782 26.90 -52.05 11.20
C THR A 782 28.01 -52.00 10.15
N PRO A 783 29.29 -52.06 10.58
CA PRO A 783 30.40 -51.96 9.65
C PRO A 783 30.47 -53.10 8.64
N ALA A 784 30.96 -52.78 7.44
CA ALA A 784 31.26 -53.81 6.45
C ALA A 784 32.56 -54.55 6.81
N PRO A 785 32.66 -55.85 6.50
CA PRO A 785 33.87 -56.62 6.74
C PRO A 785 35.03 -56.08 5.90
N ILE A 786 36.19 -55.89 6.53
CA ILE A 786 37.45 -55.70 5.83
C ILE A 786 38.09 -57.07 5.56
N ALA A 787 38.53 -57.28 4.31
CA ALA A 787 39.17 -58.54 3.93
C ALA A 787 40.49 -58.74 4.70
N ASP A 788 40.79 -59.98 5.06
CA ASP A 788 42.07 -60.33 5.65
C ASP A 788 43.21 -60.02 4.67
N GLU A 789 44.36 -59.63 5.21
CA GLU A 789 45.55 -59.28 4.43
C GLU A 789 45.29 -58.18 3.38
N SER A 790 44.43 -57.21 3.70
CA SER A 790 44.04 -56.14 2.78
C SER A 790 44.32 -54.74 3.31
N SER A 791 44.67 -53.86 2.37
CA SER A 791 44.76 -52.41 2.58
C SER A 791 43.67 -51.74 1.74
N THR A 792 42.81 -50.95 2.38
CA THR A 792 41.69 -50.26 1.74
C THR A 792 41.83 -48.76 1.93
N ARG A 793 41.92 -48.03 0.82
CA ARG A 793 41.88 -46.55 0.82
C ARG A 793 40.44 -46.07 0.93
N ARG A 794 40.16 -45.16 1.87
CA ARG A 794 38.85 -44.54 2.08
C ARG A 794 39.00 -43.02 2.16
N ALA A 795 37.92 -42.30 1.85
CA ALA A 795 37.83 -40.87 2.11
C ALA A 795 37.94 -40.60 3.62
N GLN A 796 38.32 -39.38 4.01
CA GLN A 796 38.39 -38.99 5.42
C GLN A 796 37.15 -39.44 6.24
N PRO A 797 37.32 -39.85 7.51
CA PRO A 797 36.19 -40.04 8.42
C PRO A 797 35.45 -38.71 8.65
N PRO A 798 34.19 -38.75 9.11
CA PRO A 798 33.43 -37.55 9.47
C PRO A 798 34.14 -36.72 10.54
N GLU A 799 33.84 -35.42 10.60
CA GLU A 799 34.32 -34.58 11.71
C GLU A 799 33.71 -35.07 13.03
N ARG A 800 34.57 -35.19 14.05
CA ARG A 800 34.31 -35.88 15.32
C ARG A 800 33.05 -35.42 16.04
N PHE A 801 32.72 -34.14 15.96
CA PHE A 801 31.64 -33.50 16.70
C PHE A 801 30.58 -32.86 15.78
N ALA A 802 30.64 -33.09 14.47
CA ALA A 802 29.65 -32.57 13.54
C ALA A 802 28.23 -33.00 13.94
N GLY A 803 27.33 -32.02 14.01
CA GLY A 803 25.94 -32.22 14.41
C GLY A 803 25.70 -32.41 15.92
N HIS A 804 26.74 -32.42 16.77
CA HIS A 804 26.56 -32.64 18.22
C HIS A 804 25.73 -31.55 18.90
N ASP A 805 25.85 -30.30 18.44
CA ASP A 805 25.08 -29.18 18.98
C ASP A 805 23.56 -29.30 18.71
N ALA A 806 23.17 -30.13 17.75
CA ALA A 806 21.76 -30.44 17.47
C ALA A 806 21.21 -31.56 18.37
N ILE A 807 22.06 -32.30 19.08
CA ILE A 807 21.62 -33.40 19.94
C ILE A 807 21.01 -32.83 21.23
N PRO A 808 19.78 -33.25 21.62
CA PRO A 808 19.11 -32.71 22.81
C PRO A 808 19.92 -32.83 24.10
N GLY A 809 19.85 -31.79 24.92
CA GLY A 809 20.49 -31.76 26.23
C GLY A 809 20.09 -32.95 27.12
N GLY A 810 21.09 -33.63 27.69
CA GLY A 810 20.89 -34.83 28.53
C GLY A 810 21.04 -36.16 27.78
N VAL A 811 21.21 -36.13 26.45
CA VAL A 811 21.63 -37.28 25.65
C VAL A 811 23.16 -37.25 25.51
N THR A 812 23.82 -38.37 25.80
CA THR A 812 25.28 -38.49 25.62
C THR A 812 25.58 -38.63 24.13
N ALA A 813 26.37 -37.71 23.59
CA ALA A 813 26.92 -37.80 22.24
C ALA A 813 28.34 -38.37 22.27
N TYR A 814 28.63 -39.35 21.41
CA TYR A 814 29.94 -39.95 21.22
C TYR A 814 30.57 -39.44 19.93
N ALA A 815 31.88 -39.60 19.74
CA ALA A 815 32.53 -39.14 18.51
C ALA A 815 31.91 -39.78 17.26
N ASN A 816 31.67 -38.99 16.21
CA ASN A 816 31.40 -39.53 14.88
C ASN A 816 32.65 -40.26 14.39
N MET A 817 32.47 -41.45 13.82
CA MET A 817 33.57 -42.24 13.31
C MET A 817 33.11 -43.23 12.24
N ASP A 818 33.99 -43.46 11.27
CA ASP A 818 33.83 -44.56 10.33
C ASP A 818 34.23 -45.88 11.00
N GLY A 819 33.59 -46.96 10.61
CA GLY A 819 33.82 -48.31 11.09
C GLY A 819 34.17 -49.29 9.97
N LEU A 820 34.97 -50.29 10.30
CA LEU A 820 35.10 -51.55 9.54
C LEU A 820 34.99 -52.73 10.50
N PHE A 821 34.43 -53.84 10.03
CA PHE A 821 34.27 -55.05 10.82
C PHE A 821 35.48 -55.96 10.61
N MET A 822 36.16 -56.29 11.71
CA MET A 822 37.29 -57.21 11.70
C MET A 822 36.79 -58.58 12.20
N ASP A 823 36.62 -59.50 11.26
CA ASP A 823 36.13 -60.86 11.53
C ASP A 823 37.23 -61.75 12.17
N GLN A 824 36.96 -63.04 12.34
CA GLN A 824 37.92 -64.01 12.85
C GLN A 824 38.19 -65.15 11.85
N PRO A 825 39.35 -65.20 11.19
CA PRO A 825 39.79 -66.36 10.43
C PRO A 825 40.31 -67.50 11.33
N GLU A 826 40.17 -68.75 10.87
CA GLU A 826 40.71 -69.93 11.54
C GLU A 826 42.24 -70.02 11.36
N GLY A 827 43.01 -69.92 12.45
CA GLY A 827 44.41 -70.36 12.49
C GLY A 827 45.48 -69.31 12.83
N SER A 828 45.14 -68.04 12.98
CA SER A 828 46.07 -66.97 13.40
C SER A 828 45.96 -66.62 14.89
N THR A 829 47.11 -66.47 15.56
CA THR A 829 47.18 -66.11 16.99
C THR A 829 47.04 -64.60 17.20
N TRP A 830 47.54 -63.79 16.28
CA TRP A 830 47.54 -62.33 16.38
C TRP A 830 46.87 -61.69 15.17
N ARG A 831 46.19 -60.57 15.42
CA ARG A 831 45.60 -59.74 14.37
C ARG A 831 45.75 -58.27 14.71
N ALA A 832 45.98 -57.43 13.71
CA ALA A 832 46.13 -55.99 13.87
C ALA A 832 45.29 -55.23 12.85
N ALA A 833 44.71 -54.12 13.29
CA ALA A 833 44.11 -53.12 12.44
C ALA A 833 44.86 -51.81 12.61
N ALA A 834 45.14 -51.16 11.49
CA ALA A 834 45.87 -49.91 11.45
C ALA A 834 45.17 -48.85 10.60
N ILE A 835 45.48 -47.60 10.89
CA ILE A 835 45.13 -46.46 10.05
C ILE A 835 46.37 -45.63 9.74
N GLY A 836 46.54 -45.33 8.47
CA GLY A 836 47.58 -44.44 7.97
C GLY A 836 46.94 -43.28 7.23
N ALA A 837 47.27 -42.06 7.63
CA ALA A 837 46.82 -40.86 6.94
C ALA A 837 47.58 -40.65 5.62
N VAL A 838 46.90 -40.07 4.65
CA VAL A 838 47.56 -39.50 3.47
C VAL A 838 47.70 -37.99 3.71
N ASN A 839 48.87 -37.44 3.36
CA ASN A 839 49.16 -36.01 3.43
C ASN A 839 49.22 -35.40 4.85
N GLY A 840 49.62 -36.18 5.87
CA GLY A 840 49.90 -35.67 7.22
C GLY A 840 48.67 -35.41 8.11
N SER A 841 47.51 -35.99 7.77
CA SER A 841 46.29 -35.92 8.60
C SER A 841 46.43 -36.77 9.88
N ASP A 842 45.63 -36.49 10.89
CA ASP A 842 45.69 -37.12 12.21
C ASP A 842 44.45 -37.99 12.44
N TYR A 843 44.64 -39.31 12.39
CA TYR A 843 43.56 -40.30 12.50
C TYR A 843 43.87 -41.32 13.60
N ASP A 844 42.90 -41.50 14.48
CA ASP A 844 42.99 -42.45 15.59
C ASP A 844 42.27 -43.76 15.23
N VAL A 845 42.77 -44.90 15.71
CA VAL A 845 42.11 -46.21 15.56
C VAL A 845 41.73 -46.82 16.90
N TYR A 846 40.58 -47.47 16.92
CA TYR A 846 39.92 -47.99 18.12
C TYR A 846 39.40 -49.41 17.90
N PHE A 847 39.41 -50.22 18.95
CA PHE A 847 38.59 -51.43 19.01
C PHE A 847 37.35 -51.23 19.86
N PHE A 848 36.22 -51.69 19.35
CA PHE A 848 34.94 -51.74 20.04
C PHE A 848 34.39 -53.16 20.05
N THR A 849 33.51 -53.42 21.02
CA THR A 849 32.61 -54.57 20.93
C THR A 849 31.71 -54.41 19.70
N PRO A 850 31.43 -55.49 18.94
CA PRO A 850 30.56 -55.42 17.79
C PRO A 850 29.20 -54.80 18.13
N SER A 851 28.76 -53.87 17.30
CA SER A 851 27.41 -53.27 17.34
C SER A 851 26.33 -54.36 17.22
N SER A 852 25.28 -54.25 18.03
CA SER A 852 24.16 -55.21 18.04
C SER A 852 22.83 -54.61 17.56
N GLY A 853 22.85 -53.34 17.19
CA GLY A 853 21.70 -52.59 16.70
C GLY A 853 22.06 -51.16 16.24
N PRO A 854 21.05 -50.36 15.90
CA PRO A 854 21.24 -49.06 15.24
C PRO A 854 21.52 -47.90 16.20
N GLU A 855 21.53 -48.13 17.52
CA GLU A 855 21.77 -47.10 18.54
C GLU A 855 22.98 -47.41 19.44
N ASP A 856 23.49 -48.64 19.40
CA ASP A 856 24.56 -49.17 20.25
C ASP A 856 25.83 -49.49 19.46
N GLY A 857 26.99 -49.22 20.09
CA GLY A 857 28.31 -49.44 19.49
C GLY A 857 29.08 -48.13 19.31
N PHE A 858 30.41 -48.23 19.23
CA PHE A 858 31.31 -47.06 19.12
C PHE A 858 31.23 -46.04 20.28
N GLU A 859 30.76 -46.47 21.45
CA GLU A 859 30.57 -45.59 22.62
C GLU A 859 31.85 -45.50 23.47
N THR A 860 32.28 -46.63 24.02
CA THR A 860 33.47 -46.74 24.86
C THR A 860 34.45 -47.73 24.23
N PRO A 861 35.65 -47.29 23.82
CA PRO A 861 36.60 -48.19 23.19
C PRO A 861 37.20 -49.17 24.20
N LEU A 862 37.43 -50.40 23.75
CA LEU A 862 38.20 -51.41 24.49
C LEU A 862 39.67 -50.99 24.57
N ILE A 863 40.19 -50.45 23.47
CA ILE A 863 41.54 -49.90 23.37
C ILE A 863 41.61 -48.89 22.21
N SER A 864 42.55 -47.95 22.29
CA SER A 864 42.77 -46.93 21.26
C SER A 864 44.25 -46.67 21.05
N SER A 865 44.62 -46.39 19.80
CA SER A 865 45.90 -45.79 19.43
C SER A 865 45.64 -44.37 18.93
N ARG A 866 46.40 -43.38 19.44
CA ARG A 866 46.19 -41.95 19.18
C ARG A 866 47.51 -41.18 18.99
N TYR A 867 48.26 -41.51 17.95
CA TYR A 867 49.51 -40.82 17.63
C TYR A 867 49.24 -39.71 16.61
N GLY A 868 49.97 -38.59 16.69
CA GLY A 868 49.74 -37.45 15.79
C GLY A 868 50.05 -37.76 14.31
N GLY A 869 49.54 -36.91 13.40
CA GLY A 869 49.39 -37.14 11.95
C GLY A 869 50.60 -37.50 11.05
N GLY A 870 51.75 -37.86 11.60
CA GLY A 870 52.82 -38.55 10.86
C GLY A 870 52.95 -40.04 11.23
N ALA A 871 52.31 -40.49 12.30
CA ALA A 871 52.43 -41.86 12.79
C ALA A 871 51.22 -42.71 12.39
N THR A 872 51.48 -43.96 12.00
CA THR A 872 50.42 -44.95 11.77
C THR A 872 49.90 -45.47 13.10
N ASP A 873 48.60 -45.36 13.32
CA ASP A 873 47.95 -45.82 14.52
C ASP A 873 47.53 -47.28 14.38
N VAL A 874 47.77 -48.08 15.42
CA VAL A 874 47.57 -49.54 15.37
C VAL A 874 46.97 -50.06 16.66
N VAL A 875 45.97 -50.92 16.52
CA VAL A 875 45.41 -51.76 17.58
C VAL A 875 45.54 -53.22 17.19
N LEU A 876 45.86 -54.07 18.16
CA LEU A 876 46.10 -55.51 17.94
C LEU A 876 45.41 -56.36 18.99
N THR A 877 45.12 -57.61 18.65
CA THR A 877 44.56 -58.60 19.56
C THR A 877 45.41 -59.86 19.57
N ASN A 878 45.49 -60.49 20.73
CA ASN A 878 46.05 -61.82 20.92
C ASN A 878 44.94 -62.82 21.22
N HIS A 879 44.61 -63.63 20.22
CA HIS A 879 43.51 -64.59 20.28
C HIS A 879 43.72 -65.68 21.32
N ALA A 880 44.96 -65.99 21.71
CA ALA A 880 45.24 -66.96 22.77
C ALA A 880 44.65 -66.54 24.12
N TRP A 881 44.38 -65.24 24.32
CA TRP A 881 43.84 -64.70 25.57
C TRP A 881 42.36 -64.35 25.50
N VAL A 882 41.89 -63.78 24.39
CA VAL A 882 40.50 -63.32 24.27
C VAL A 882 39.55 -64.37 23.69
N GLY A 883 40.06 -65.47 23.14
CA GLY A 883 39.23 -66.62 22.74
C GLY A 883 38.49 -66.46 21.41
N GLY A 884 39.06 -65.73 20.45
CA GLY A 884 38.46 -65.57 19.11
C GLY A 884 37.23 -64.67 19.11
N VAL A 885 37.44 -63.38 19.39
CA VAL A 885 36.36 -62.37 19.43
C VAL A 885 36.51 -61.47 18.20
N THR A 886 35.39 -61.15 17.57
CA THR A 886 35.33 -60.17 16.46
C THR A 886 35.23 -58.76 17.01
N TYR A 887 35.71 -57.77 16.25
CA TYR A 887 35.74 -56.37 16.69
C TYR A 887 35.21 -55.43 15.62
N ASP A 888 34.48 -54.40 16.06
CA ASP A 888 34.28 -53.21 15.25
C ASP A 888 35.52 -52.32 15.40
N VAL A 889 36.15 -51.98 14.28
CA VAL A 889 37.31 -51.10 14.22
C VAL A 889 36.84 -49.71 13.87
N GLY A 890 36.97 -48.77 14.80
CA GLY A 890 36.59 -47.37 14.59
C GLY A 890 37.78 -46.52 14.16
N TYR A 891 37.53 -45.62 13.21
CA TYR A 891 38.48 -44.66 12.66
C TYR A 891 37.96 -43.25 12.89
N GLU A 892 38.64 -42.50 13.75
CA GLU A 892 38.23 -41.16 14.16
C GLU A 892 39.15 -40.11 13.55
N ARG A 893 38.58 -39.00 13.10
CA ARG A 893 39.33 -37.83 12.61
C ARG A 893 39.65 -36.88 13.77
N PHE A 894 40.93 -36.71 14.05
CA PHE A 894 41.41 -35.73 15.03
C PHE A 894 41.87 -34.42 14.37
N GLY A 895 42.40 -34.49 13.13
CA GLY A 895 42.80 -33.31 12.36
C GLY A 895 43.18 -33.62 10.91
N GLY A 896 43.23 -32.59 10.05
CA GLY A 896 43.52 -32.75 8.60
C GLY A 896 42.30 -33.17 7.78
N ASP A 897 42.41 -33.21 6.46
CA ASP A 897 41.30 -33.48 5.52
C ASP A 897 41.62 -34.50 4.40
N GLY A 898 42.65 -35.32 4.61
CA GLY A 898 43.13 -36.29 3.62
C GLY A 898 42.35 -37.61 3.59
N ASP A 899 42.54 -38.40 2.53
CA ASP A 899 42.15 -39.82 2.56
C ASP A 899 42.94 -40.58 3.63
N PHE A 900 42.42 -41.73 4.06
CA PHE A 900 43.15 -42.66 4.92
C PHE A 900 43.23 -44.05 4.28
N VAL A 901 44.21 -44.83 4.75
CA VAL A 901 44.35 -46.25 4.44
C VAL A 901 44.06 -47.04 5.71
N ALA A 902 43.00 -47.85 5.67
CA ALA A 902 42.75 -48.88 6.66
C ALA A 902 43.48 -50.16 6.25
N ASP A 903 44.25 -50.75 7.15
CA ASP A 903 45.04 -51.94 6.86
C ASP A 903 44.83 -52.99 7.95
N VAL A 904 44.62 -54.24 7.54
CA VAL A 904 44.39 -55.34 8.47
C VAL A 904 45.26 -56.53 8.12
N ARG A 905 46.01 -57.00 9.13
CA ARG A 905 46.98 -58.09 9.00
C ARG A 905 46.79 -59.12 10.09
N GLU A 906 47.10 -60.35 9.75
CA GLU A 906 47.16 -61.46 10.69
C GLU A 906 48.57 -62.03 10.78
N SER A 907 48.89 -62.64 11.93
CA SER A 907 50.11 -63.42 12.04
C SER A 907 49.98 -64.71 11.25
N GLY A 908 50.94 -64.98 10.37
CA GLY A 908 51.16 -66.30 9.81
C GLY A 908 51.65 -67.32 10.86
N THR A 909 52.20 -68.45 10.39
CA THR A 909 52.78 -69.46 11.30
C THR A 909 53.89 -68.82 12.17
N PRO A 910 53.83 -68.96 13.51
CA PRO A 910 54.80 -68.33 14.39
C PRO A 910 56.22 -68.80 14.07
N LEU A 911 57.16 -67.86 14.09
CA LEU A 911 58.58 -68.17 13.96
C LEU A 911 59.08 -68.85 15.25
N ALA A 912 59.91 -69.88 15.09
CA ALA A 912 60.67 -70.45 16.20
C ALA A 912 61.96 -69.64 16.43
N LEU A 913 62.47 -69.62 17.65
CA LEU A 913 63.79 -69.05 17.99
C LEU A 913 64.92 -69.94 17.46
N ASP A 914 65.15 -69.98 16.15
CA ASP A 914 66.11 -70.90 15.52
C ASP A 914 67.17 -70.24 14.61
N ASN A 915 67.32 -68.91 14.65
CA ASN A 915 68.24 -68.12 13.81
C ASN A 915 68.05 -68.33 12.29
N THR A 916 66.91 -68.88 11.84
CA THR A 916 66.64 -69.04 10.40
C THR A 916 66.07 -67.73 9.84
N PRO A 917 66.69 -67.10 8.82
CA PRO A 917 66.14 -65.91 8.18
C PRO A 917 64.81 -66.23 7.51
N SER A 918 63.79 -65.38 7.72
CA SER A 918 62.52 -65.42 6.99
C SER A 918 62.43 -64.19 6.08
N SER A 919 62.10 -64.39 4.81
CA SER A 919 61.91 -63.30 3.84
C SER A 919 60.42 -63.01 3.67
N GLN A 920 60.01 -61.77 3.96
CA GLN A 920 58.66 -61.28 3.71
C GLN A 920 58.71 -60.03 2.84
N SER A 921 57.69 -59.84 1.99
CA SER A 921 57.60 -58.69 1.08
C SER A 921 56.44 -57.81 1.49
N VAL A 922 56.72 -56.58 1.93
CA VAL A 922 55.70 -55.58 2.28
C VAL A 922 55.29 -54.82 1.01
N ALA A 923 53.99 -54.78 0.71
CA ALA A 923 53.49 -54.07 -0.46
C ALA A 923 53.64 -52.53 -0.33
N ALA A 924 53.58 -51.82 -1.45
CA ALA A 924 53.74 -50.36 -1.47
C ALA A 924 52.57 -49.62 -0.79
N ASP A 925 51.39 -50.24 -0.73
CA ASP A 925 50.16 -49.72 -0.12
C ASP A 925 49.89 -50.27 1.29
N GLN A 926 50.66 -51.26 1.73
CA GLN A 926 50.62 -51.84 3.08
C GLN A 926 51.34 -50.94 4.09
N ILE A 927 50.69 -50.66 5.22
CA ILE A 927 51.22 -49.81 6.29
C ILE A 927 51.60 -50.60 7.54
N ILE A 928 51.12 -51.84 7.69
CA ILE A 928 51.55 -52.75 8.74
C ILE A 928 51.85 -54.15 8.21
N ASP A 929 52.76 -54.88 8.86
CA ASP A 929 53.01 -56.31 8.67
C ASP A 929 53.21 -56.99 10.02
N LEU A 930 52.66 -58.19 10.21
CA LEU A 930 52.50 -58.81 11.54
C LEU A 930 52.95 -60.27 11.53
N GLY A 931 53.68 -60.69 12.57
CA GLY A 931 53.98 -62.10 12.77
C GLY A 931 54.15 -62.51 14.23
N GLY A 932 53.96 -63.81 14.47
CA GLY A 932 54.16 -64.44 15.77
C GLY A 932 55.59 -64.93 15.97
N LEU A 933 56.04 -64.95 17.23
CA LEU A 933 57.31 -65.50 17.67
C LEU A 933 57.08 -66.35 18.93
N THR A 934 57.30 -67.66 18.84
CA THR A 934 57.09 -68.58 19.97
C THR A 934 58.33 -68.66 20.87
N VAL A 935 58.15 -68.29 22.14
CA VAL A 935 59.17 -68.42 23.20
C VAL A 935 58.73 -69.53 24.16
N THR A 936 59.48 -70.62 24.26
CA THR A 936 59.16 -71.71 25.20
C THR A 936 59.74 -71.43 26.59
N ALA A 937 59.30 -72.17 27.61
CA ALA A 937 59.82 -72.03 28.98
C ALA A 937 61.34 -72.29 29.08
N ASN A 938 61.93 -73.02 28.13
CA ASN A 938 63.38 -73.26 28.08
C ASN A 938 64.15 -72.17 27.31
N ASP A 939 63.43 -71.33 26.56
CA ASP A 939 64.00 -70.32 25.65
C ASP A 939 63.79 -68.88 26.17
N VAL A 940 63.32 -68.73 27.42
CA VAL A 940 63.20 -67.44 28.11
C VAL A 940 64.60 -66.83 28.27
N GLY A 941 64.81 -65.63 27.71
CA GLY A 941 66.11 -64.99 27.58
C GLY A 941 66.11 -63.86 26.54
N TRP A 942 67.27 -63.52 25.98
CA TRP A 942 67.38 -62.46 24.98
C TRP A 942 66.79 -62.88 23.62
N ILE A 943 65.75 -62.18 23.20
CA ILE A 943 65.25 -62.17 21.82
C ILE A 943 66.01 -61.09 21.06
N THR A 944 66.53 -61.40 19.87
CA THR A 944 67.03 -60.39 18.93
C THR A 944 66.34 -60.58 17.59
N LEU A 945 65.55 -59.59 17.19
CA LEU A 945 64.94 -59.53 15.87
C LEU A 945 65.80 -58.62 14.98
N VAL A 946 66.13 -59.12 13.79
CA VAL A 946 66.90 -58.38 12.80
C VAL A 946 66.07 -58.28 11.53
N VAL A 947 65.84 -57.05 11.07
CA VAL A 947 65.27 -56.76 9.75
C VAL A 947 66.43 -56.41 8.83
N GLU A 948 66.56 -57.09 7.69
CA GLU A 948 67.59 -56.83 6.68
C GLU A 948 66.94 -56.64 5.29
N ASP A 949 67.40 -55.63 4.55
CA ASP A 949 67.06 -55.36 3.14
C ASP A 949 65.60 -54.89 2.89
N VAL A 950 65.23 -53.73 3.48
CA VAL A 950 63.98 -53.06 3.09
C VAL A 950 64.23 -52.06 1.95
N SER A 951 63.76 -52.40 0.75
CA SER A 951 63.99 -51.62 -0.48
C SER A 951 63.40 -50.19 -0.50
N VAL A 952 62.61 -49.81 0.51
CA VAL A 952 62.01 -48.47 0.73
C VAL A 952 62.15 -48.11 2.21
N SER A 953 63.34 -47.64 2.61
CA SER A 953 63.75 -47.47 4.02
C SER A 953 63.44 -46.11 4.67
N GLN A 954 62.40 -45.39 4.24
CA GLN A 954 61.99 -44.17 4.95
C GLN A 954 60.73 -44.45 5.77
N ASP A 955 60.86 -44.22 7.08
CA ASP A 955 59.77 -44.15 8.07
C ASP A 955 59.08 -45.47 8.44
N MET A 956 59.86 -46.54 8.67
CA MET A 956 59.35 -47.78 9.28
C MET A 956 59.88 -48.01 10.70
N ARG A 957 59.05 -48.65 11.53
CA ARG A 957 59.36 -49.01 12.92
C ARG A 957 59.00 -50.47 13.18
N LEU A 958 59.92 -51.20 13.81
CA LEU A 958 59.68 -52.54 14.33
C LEU A 958 59.26 -52.45 15.79
N LEU A 959 58.17 -53.13 16.13
CA LEU A 959 57.54 -53.17 17.45
C LEU A 959 57.47 -54.64 17.91
N LEU A 960 57.68 -54.87 19.21
CA LEU A 960 57.52 -56.18 19.85
C LEU A 960 56.48 -56.10 20.95
N PHE A 961 55.48 -56.98 20.90
CA PHE A 961 54.37 -57.07 21.86
C PHE A 961 54.48 -58.31 22.74
N PRO A 962 54.14 -58.20 24.03
CA PRO A 962 54.28 -59.30 24.97
C PRO A 962 53.18 -60.35 24.75
N PRO A 963 53.40 -61.61 25.18
CA PRO A 963 52.47 -62.70 24.97
C PRO A 963 51.29 -62.66 25.95
N ASP A 964 51.33 -61.84 27.00
CA ASP A 964 50.31 -61.71 28.04
C ASP A 964 49.44 -60.47 27.84
N GLY A 965 48.15 -60.70 27.62
CA GLY A 965 47.15 -59.64 27.37
C GLY A 965 46.28 -59.96 26.16
N GLY A 966 45.09 -59.36 26.13
CA GLY A 966 44.08 -59.65 25.10
C GLY A 966 44.03 -58.67 23.94
N VAL A 967 44.16 -57.38 24.24
CA VAL A 967 44.13 -56.28 23.27
C VAL A 967 45.25 -55.30 23.59
N PHE A 968 45.86 -54.75 22.55
CA PHE A 968 47.04 -53.89 22.62
C PHE A 968 46.85 -52.68 21.70
N ASN A 969 47.45 -51.55 22.05
CA ASN A 969 47.67 -50.43 21.14
C ASN A 969 49.17 -50.31 20.83
N ARG A 970 49.52 -49.48 19.87
CA ARG A 970 50.92 -49.23 19.48
C ARG A 970 51.87 -48.94 20.66
N ALA A 971 51.41 -48.24 21.69
CA ALA A 971 52.22 -47.89 22.87
C ALA A 971 52.51 -49.08 23.80
N ALA A 972 51.74 -50.17 23.70
CA ALA A 972 51.88 -51.35 24.54
C ALA A 972 53.04 -52.27 24.12
N SER A 973 53.82 -51.90 23.10
CA SER A 973 55.02 -52.63 22.71
C SER A 973 56.04 -52.62 23.86
N VAL A 974 56.61 -53.78 24.19
CA VAL A 974 57.65 -53.92 25.22
C VAL A 974 59.05 -53.53 24.72
N ALA A 975 59.23 -53.49 23.40
CA ALA A 975 60.43 -52.99 22.75
C ALA A 975 60.07 -52.43 21.37
N SER A 976 60.83 -51.44 20.92
CA SER A 976 60.69 -50.84 19.60
C SER A 976 62.04 -50.36 19.08
N THR A 977 62.19 -50.32 17.76
CA THR A 977 63.35 -49.71 17.10
C THR A 977 62.95 -49.20 15.71
N ASP A 978 63.55 -48.10 15.28
CA ASP A 978 63.34 -47.55 13.93
C ASP A 978 64.22 -48.31 12.93
N VAL A 979 63.72 -48.48 11.70
CA VAL A 979 64.53 -48.99 10.59
C VAL A 979 65.46 -47.86 10.13
N ASP A 980 66.76 -48.13 10.10
CA ASP A 980 67.75 -47.15 9.68
C ASP A 980 67.71 -46.87 8.16
N ALA A 981 68.48 -45.87 7.72
CA ALA A 981 68.53 -45.47 6.31
C ALA A 981 69.02 -46.59 5.37
N ASP A 982 69.75 -47.58 5.89
CA ASP A 982 70.25 -48.74 5.15
C ASP A 982 69.21 -49.89 5.11
N GLY A 983 68.00 -49.67 5.63
CA GLY A 983 66.92 -50.65 5.67
C GLY A 983 67.16 -51.74 6.72
N ARG A 984 67.90 -51.44 7.79
CA ARG A 984 68.20 -52.38 8.88
C ARG A 984 67.62 -51.93 10.22
N ALA A 985 67.14 -52.89 11.00
CA ALA A 985 66.72 -52.69 12.38
C ALA A 985 67.18 -53.88 13.23
N VAL A 986 67.67 -53.60 14.44
CA VAL A 986 68.02 -54.64 15.43
C VAL A 986 67.31 -54.33 16.73
N LEU A 987 66.34 -55.16 17.09
CA LEU A 987 65.57 -55.06 18.33
C LEU A 987 65.99 -56.18 19.27
N SER A 988 66.57 -55.83 20.42
CA SER A 988 66.93 -56.80 21.46
C SER A 988 66.06 -56.58 22.71
N TYR A 989 65.46 -57.65 23.21
CA TYR A 989 64.59 -57.62 24.38
C TYR A 989 64.80 -58.88 25.24
N GLU A 990 64.83 -58.74 26.56
CA GLU A 990 64.92 -59.86 27.48
C GLU A 990 63.50 -60.36 27.81
N ALA A 991 63.08 -61.45 27.16
CA ALA A 991 61.80 -62.08 27.43
C ALA A 991 61.82 -62.75 28.81
N THR A 992 60.83 -62.42 29.63
CA THR A 992 60.70 -62.93 31.01
C THR A 992 59.55 -63.92 31.19
N VAL A 993 58.73 -64.11 30.14
CA VAL A 993 57.55 -64.98 30.14
C VAL A 993 57.57 -65.84 28.87
N ALA A 994 57.21 -67.12 29.00
CA ALA A 994 57.02 -67.99 27.84
C ALA A 994 55.64 -67.76 27.21
N GLY A 995 55.57 -67.78 25.88
CA GLY A 995 54.35 -67.54 25.12
C GLY A 995 54.67 -67.08 23.70
N GLU A 996 53.63 -66.76 22.94
CA GLU A 996 53.78 -66.24 21.59
C GLU A 996 53.79 -64.71 21.60
N TYR A 997 54.96 -64.11 21.43
CA TYR A 997 55.13 -62.66 21.24
C TYR A 997 54.70 -62.28 19.81
N ALA A 998 54.25 -61.05 19.59
CA ALA A 998 54.04 -60.53 18.24
C ALA A 998 55.11 -59.52 17.88
N TRP A 999 55.70 -59.66 16.70
CA TRP A 999 56.45 -58.57 16.07
C TRP A 999 55.54 -57.89 15.05
N LEU A 1000 55.61 -56.56 14.98
CA LEU A 1000 54.83 -55.74 14.07
C LEU A 1000 55.78 -54.73 13.40
N LEU A 1001 55.81 -54.74 12.09
CA LEU A 1001 56.46 -53.69 11.30
C LEU A 1001 55.40 -52.67 10.90
N VAL A 1002 55.63 -51.40 11.21
CA VAL A 1002 54.70 -50.30 10.89
C VAL A 1002 55.40 -49.29 10.00
N ARG A 1003 54.71 -48.79 8.98
CA ARG A 1003 55.15 -47.68 8.12
C ARG A 1003 54.40 -46.42 8.52
N ASP A 1004 55.13 -45.45 9.06
CA ASP A 1004 54.65 -44.10 9.37
C ASP A 1004 54.63 -43.24 8.07
N ALA A 1005 53.82 -42.18 8.05
CA ALA A 1005 53.72 -41.27 6.90
C ALA A 1005 54.81 -40.20 6.96
N VAL A 1006 55.34 -39.81 5.80
CA VAL A 1006 56.36 -38.74 5.66
C VAL A 1006 55.73 -37.36 5.56
#